data_AF-A0A849Q0E5-F1
#
_entry.id   AF-A0A849Q0E5-F1
#
_cell.length_a   1.000
_cell.length_b   1.000
_cell.length_c   1.000
_cell.angle_alpha   90.00
_cell.angle_beta   90.00
_cell.angle_gamma   90.00
#
_symmetry.space_group_name_H-M   'P 1'
#
loop_
_entity.id
_entity.type
_entity.pdbx_description
1 polymer ?
#
loop_
_entity_poly.entity_id
_entity_poly.type
_entity_poly.pdbx_seq_one_letter_code
_entity_poly.pdbx_strand_id
1 'polypeptide(L)'
;MLEDVASENAGTRGNPDLPLIVYGTYTVVGHETWRDVLVESGSRLFVTDGAILETTFIQLEGTSILEVRSSALVLTNGSHCAKVGIFGECNRFSIHKGSTVTIQGPNGSYDLPTSMGVPAGINVTSQSKVIIVGSSIFITGGDGLSPSEPMTIWDLEADEFSGGDAELNIQVLSTRPLIDIRVSTIRIEGGNGGKAPDGQEPLGFHDGGNGGGYTRGGDVSGRVGGGGDAYLSLSSAGININRSQIALVGGDGGDAGDGGGTRGNGTYGGGGGGGYSGGDGGSGRYTWNEAIPGGDVSGDVGAGGDAGFRVHGTSVSIDLSTIHATGGNGGNAGHGAPTTSLAGGGGGGYAGGGGGTVSSPGGDGGTITGHVAKGGDAVIDLTQQIYLSSYVTDLAVQGGGGGRAGNGGEAQGPSGAGGGGYSGGGGGVYGASELDPQEADGGDGGTVTGSVGSGGDAFIGIDSYTTYMIASGVSARGGPGGAQGDAGLLGNVTEGPIGGGGGAGYSGGGGAGRGANDRTPGVPGVPGDVIGPVGDGGHARIILAGNRPTVTASTDIHVLGGSGGAKAAEPPKDPLWGETANRTTINGTEHLFIPMSEPLLAQRYNEGVLHQLPVLWWTAVHDSTTNGAVVDYLVEVSTDQQFGFIELSSRDPLPVLALSDLSFGLYYWRVTAVYSEPIHQYGPPSMTSQFKFFNAAPEFRILDPLQVDERRETVLNLSRYIKDTDTDRVNITLRSESPAVLAIDNLSLTVLFEEPVDLAWIAFTLDDGHSHRPFSLPIQVRNVNDPPVIVSIGGLTPPVTLLVEEGSFQWFDVVVEDLDGDKPKMDLFSTWRGIYLTADGSLGVRAQYERLGQFKARLEAVDNQRALAFAEITIVVYNVDDPPGNIEVYAPRDQSVHKELDSILFMVKVNDPDIIWGDVLWITWTSNISGQLMKTSTTDIATFYINDLPVGSHRITINVTDMESVKQTFIDIKVVERTTESEPDPVLPEGIPPYIIVLLVVMPILGYFMGVRGVL
;
A
#
# COMPACT_ATOMS: atom_id res chain seq x y z
N MET A 1 -5.44 57.28 8.97
CA MET A 1 -4.05 57.74 8.80
C MET A 1 -3.15 56.75 9.52
N LEU A 2 -2.75 55.70 8.82
CA LEU A 2 -1.69 54.75 9.17
C LEU A 2 -1.41 53.98 7.86
N GLU A 3 -0.96 54.72 6.86
CA GLU A 3 -0.30 54.18 5.67
C GLU A 3 1.09 54.83 5.65
N ASP A 4 2.11 54.06 5.29
CA ASP A 4 3.55 54.37 5.28
C ASP A 4 4.35 54.24 6.58
N VAL A 5 4.60 52.99 6.99
CA VAL A 5 5.95 52.55 7.41
C VAL A 5 6.17 51.08 6.99
N ALA A 6 6.63 50.87 5.75
CA ALA A 6 7.10 49.58 5.28
C ALA A 6 8.49 49.73 4.64
N SER A 7 9.54 49.48 5.43
CA SER A 7 10.75 48.75 5.03
C SER A 7 11.84 48.86 6.11
N GLU A 8 12.50 47.72 6.37
CA GLU A 8 13.86 47.61 6.92
C GLU A 8 14.14 47.73 8.43
N ASN A 9 13.17 47.49 9.32
CA ASN A 9 13.53 47.00 10.65
C ASN A 9 12.81 45.68 10.93
N ALA A 10 13.56 44.58 10.90
CA ALA A 10 13.17 43.28 11.46
C ALA A 10 13.13 43.34 13.01
N GLY A 11 12.74 44.48 13.57
CA GLY A 11 12.51 44.67 14.99
C GLY A 11 11.10 44.20 15.32
N THR A 12 10.95 43.65 16.53
CA THR A 12 9.68 43.35 17.19
C THR A 12 8.66 44.46 16.92
N ARG A 13 7.57 44.11 16.22
CA ARG A 13 6.40 45.00 16.05
C ARG A 13 5.45 44.78 17.22
N GLY A 14 4.62 45.77 17.53
CA GLY A 14 3.66 45.70 18.62
C GLY A 14 4.05 46.53 19.84
N ASN A 15 3.11 46.66 20.77
CA ASN A 15 3.28 47.38 22.02
C ASN A 15 2.81 46.48 23.17
N PRO A 16 3.72 46.00 24.04
CA PRO A 16 3.36 45.11 25.14
C PRO A 16 2.46 45.77 26.20
N ASP A 17 2.30 47.09 26.16
CA ASP A 17 1.45 47.83 27.10
C ASP A 17 0.03 48.08 26.57
N LEU A 18 -0.21 47.87 25.26
CA LEU A 18 -1.48 48.17 24.61
C LEU A 18 -2.18 46.90 24.09
N PRO A 19 -3.51 46.85 24.14
CA PRO A 19 -4.27 45.80 23.48
C PRO A 19 -4.28 46.00 21.96
N LEU A 20 -4.23 44.91 21.21
CA LEU A 20 -4.54 44.86 19.79
C LEU A 20 -6.04 44.59 19.59
N ILE A 21 -6.75 45.51 18.96
CA ILE A 21 -8.14 45.31 18.57
C ILE A 21 -8.22 45.06 17.07
N VAL A 22 -8.73 43.89 16.68
CA VAL A 22 -8.77 43.43 15.28
C VAL A 22 -10.12 43.76 14.64
N TYR A 23 -10.11 44.77 13.76
CA TYR A 23 -11.21 45.12 12.87
C TYR A 23 -10.95 44.57 11.46
N GLY A 24 -11.79 43.67 10.96
CA GLY A 24 -11.56 43.03 9.67
C GLY A 24 -10.47 41.96 9.76
N THR A 25 -9.51 41.92 8.82
CA THR A 25 -8.41 40.93 8.87
C THR A 25 -7.13 41.58 9.37
N TYR A 26 -6.59 41.09 10.48
CA TYR A 26 -5.24 41.42 10.95
C TYR A 26 -4.32 40.23 10.71
N THR A 27 -3.15 40.52 10.15
CA THR A 27 -2.16 39.51 9.77
C THR A 27 -0.89 39.76 10.56
N VAL A 28 -0.55 38.85 11.47
CA VAL A 28 0.71 38.91 12.22
C VAL A 28 1.84 38.51 11.30
N VAL A 29 2.88 39.35 11.22
CA VAL A 29 4.08 39.12 10.39
C VAL A 29 5.36 39.30 11.21
N GLY A 30 6.30 38.37 11.09
CA GLY A 30 7.51 38.39 11.91
C GLY A 30 7.20 38.11 13.38
N HIS A 31 7.87 38.80 14.31
CA HIS A 31 7.63 38.68 15.74
C HIS A 31 6.84 39.90 16.24
N GLU A 32 5.65 39.67 16.78
CA GLU A 32 4.82 40.69 17.40
C GLU A 32 4.52 40.39 18.88
N THR A 33 4.62 41.42 19.73
CA THR A 33 4.25 41.35 21.15
C THR A 33 3.15 42.37 21.44
N TRP A 34 2.04 41.91 22.00
CA TRP A 34 0.89 42.73 22.39
C TRP A 34 0.50 42.41 23.82
N ARG A 35 -0.15 43.33 24.53
CA ARG A 35 -0.63 43.01 25.88
C ARG A 35 -1.74 41.96 25.81
N ASP A 36 -2.77 42.30 25.05
CA ASP A 36 -4.02 41.54 24.88
C ASP A 36 -4.44 41.60 23.41
N VAL A 37 -5.21 40.63 22.93
CA VAL A 37 -5.79 40.68 21.59
C VAL A 37 -7.31 40.48 21.67
N LEU A 38 -8.07 41.43 21.13
CA LEU A 38 -9.52 41.32 20.95
C LEU A 38 -9.83 41.13 19.46
N VAL A 39 -10.48 40.03 19.11
CA VAL A 39 -10.95 39.74 17.75
C VAL A 39 -12.46 39.88 17.70
N GLU A 40 -12.91 41.04 17.21
CA GLU A 40 -14.33 41.36 17.14
C GLU A 40 -15.09 40.41 16.19
N SER A 41 -16.42 40.37 16.35
CA SER A 41 -17.30 39.60 15.47
C SER A 41 -17.13 39.98 14.00
N GLY A 42 -17.01 38.97 13.14
CA GLY A 42 -16.79 39.14 11.69
C GLY A 42 -15.34 39.43 11.29
N SER A 43 -14.45 39.58 12.27
CA SER A 43 -13.02 39.81 12.04
C SER A 43 -12.21 38.51 11.99
N ARG A 44 -10.95 38.60 11.57
CA ARG A 44 -10.00 37.49 11.44
C ARG A 44 -8.63 37.87 11.96
N LEU A 45 -8.13 37.13 12.93
CA LEU A 45 -6.73 37.15 13.33
C LEU A 45 -5.99 36.00 12.64
N PHE A 46 -4.98 36.34 11.84
CA PHE A 46 -4.21 35.39 11.07
C PHE A 46 -2.71 35.47 11.41
N VAL A 47 -2.16 34.44 12.05
CA VAL A 47 -0.74 34.32 12.38
C VAL A 47 -0.03 33.52 11.27
N THR A 48 0.71 34.25 10.43
CA THR A 48 1.26 33.73 9.16
C THR A 48 2.47 32.81 9.35
N ASP A 49 2.80 32.04 8.31
CA ASP A 49 3.91 31.10 8.28
C ASP A 49 5.23 31.77 8.75
N GLY A 50 5.84 31.22 9.80
CA GLY A 50 7.07 31.71 10.43
C GLY A 50 6.90 32.87 11.42
N ALA A 51 5.69 33.39 11.61
CA ALA A 51 5.42 34.46 12.56
C ALA A 51 5.35 33.96 14.01
N ILE A 52 5.55 34.88 14.95
CA ILE A 52 5.40 34.68 16.39
C ILE A 52 4.48 35.78 16.90
N LEU A 53 3.38 35.41 17.57
CA LEU A 53 2.54 36.32 18.33
C LEU A 53 2.71 36.02 19.82
N GLU A 54 3.26 36.97 20.57
CA GLU A 54 3.31 36.98 22.03
C GLU A 54 2.18 37.85 22.59
N THR A 55 1.35 37.32 23.48
CA THR A 55 0.27 38.07 24.14
C THR A 55 -0.07 37.47 25.51
N THR A 56 -0.88 38.15 26.32
CA THR A 56 -1.40 37.59 27.59
C THR A 56 -2.69 36.80 27.36
N PHE A 57 -3.61 37.38 26.61
CA PHE A 57 -4.88 36.72 26.28
C PHE A 57 -5.38 37.07 24.88
N ILE A 58 -6.22 36.20 24.33
CA ILE A 58 -6.98 36.43 23.10
C ILE A 58 -8.46 36.26 23.39
N GLN A 59 -9.26 37.32 23.22
CA GLN A 59 -10.71 37.28 23.29
C GLN A 59 -11.29 37.20 21.88
N LEU A 60 -12.14 36.19 21.64
CA LEU A 60 -12.87 35.97 20.39
C LEU A 60 -14.34 36.35 20.60
N GLU A 61 -14.93 37.06 19.65
CA GLU A 61 -16.35 37.43 19.70
C GLU A 61 -17.14 36.92 18.48
N GLY A 62 -18.36 36.44 18.73
CA GLY A 62 -19.36 36.12 17.72
C GLY A 62 -18.83 35.27 16.56
N THR A 63 -18.75 35.89 15.37
CA THR A 63 -18.37 35.21 14.11
C THR A 63 -16.89 35.37 13.75
N SER A 64 -16.05 35.75 14.71
CA SER A 64 -14.60 35.92 14.52
C SER A 64 -13.90 34.65 14.02
N ILE A 65 -12.70 34.80 13.47
CA ILE A 65 -11.86 33.69 13.00
C ILE A 65 -10.46 33.82 13.59
N LEU A 66 -9.97 32.75 14.23
CA LEU A 66 -8.57 32.62 14.60
C LEU A 66 -7.89 31.55 13.75
N GLU A 67 -6.80 31.92 13.09
CA GLU A 67 -6.01 31.01 12.25
C GLU A 67 -4.51 31.14 12.51
N VAL A 68 -3.86 30.03 12.89
CA VAL A 68 -2.43 29.93 13.16
C VAL A 68 -1.82 28.91 12.20
N ARG A 69 -0.89 29.33 11.34
CA ARG A 69 -0.27 28.49 10.30
C ARG A 69 1.24 28.51 10.35
N SER A 70 1.86 27.34 10.49
CA SER A 70 3.32 27.18 10.52
C SER A 70 4.01 28.24 11.38
N SER A 71 3.41 28.57 12.53
CA SER A 71 3.75 29.73 13.34
C SER A 71 3.66 29.44 14.83
N ALA A 72 4.18 30.35 15.65
CA ALA A 72 4.10 30.26 17.10
C ALA A 72 3.10 31.28 17.65
N LEU A 73 2.25 30.81 18.55
CA LEU A 73 1.38 31.66 19.35
C LEU A 73 1.74 31.39 20.82
N VAL A 74 2.32 32.38 21.48
CA VAL A 74 2.85 32.29 22.84
C VAL A 74 2.00 33.18 23.73
N LEU A 75 1.24 32.55 24.62
CA LEU A 75 0.45 33.24 25.63
C LEU A 75 1.14 33.10 26.97
N THR A 76 1.82 34.17 27.37
CA THR A 76 2.55 34.26 28.64
C THR A 76 2.28 35.62 29.21
N ASN A 77 2.17 35.71 30.54
CA ASN A 77 1.80 36.96 31.18
C ASN A 77 2.97 37.63 31.91
N GLY A 78 2.87 38.96 32.09
CA GLY A 78 3.61 39.70 33.11
C GLY A 78 2.85 39.71 34.45
N SER A 79 3.51 39.29 35.52
CA SER A 79 3.17 39.20 36.97
C SER A 79 1.75 39.38 37.58
N HIS A 80 0.69 39.90 36.91
CA HIS A 80 -0.58 40.27 37.58
C HIS A 80 -1.90 40.06 36.79
N CYS A 81 -1.99 39.09 35.86
CA CYS A 81 -3.25 38.78 35.17
C CYS A 81 -3.97 37.62 35.86
N ALA A 82 -5.30 37.71 35.98
CA ALA A 82 -6.11 36.67 36.61
C ALA A 82 -6.24 35.40 35.75
N LYS A 83 -6.01 35.47 34.42
CA LYS A 83 -6.10 34.34 33.47
C LYS A 83 -5.21 34.55 32.24
N VAL A 84 -4.65 33.48 31.71
CA VAL A 84 -3.88 33.46 30.44
C VAL A 84 -4.55 32.50 29.48
N GLY A 85 -4.84 32.93 28.25
CA GLY A 85 -5.54 32.01 27.34
C GLY A 85 -6.29 32.60 26.16
N ILE A 86 -6.99 31.72 25.47
CA ILE A 86 -7.86 32.05 24.34
C ILE A 86 -9.30 31.78 24.73
N PHE A 87 -10.15 32.80 24.73
CA PHE A 87 -11.50 32.73 25.27
C PHE A 87 -12.54 33.25 24.28
N GLY A 88 -13.76 32.70 24.35
CA GLY A 88 -14.95 33.31 23.75
C GLY A 88 -15.56 32.54 22.59
N GLU A 89 -16.33 33.25 21.79
CA GLU A 89 -17.08 32.69 20.67
C GLU A 89 -16.42 33.03 19.34
N CYS A 90 -16.36 32.07 18.43
CA CYS A 90 -15.87 32.31 17.08
C CYS A 90 -16.69 31.54 16.06
N ASN A 91 -16.58 31.93 14.78
CA ASN A 91 -17.08 31.09 13.71
C ASN A 91 -16.13 29.90 13.47
N ARG A 92 -14.81 30.13 13.52
CA ARG A 92 -13.79 29.11 13.22
C ARG A 92 -12.52 29.32 14.05
N PHE A 93 -12.00 28.21 14.58
CA PHE A 93 -10.71 28.14 15.27
C PHE A 93 -9.81 27.12 14.57
N SER A 94 -8.63 27.53 14.10
CA SER A 94 -7.79 26.69 13.23
C SER A 94 -6.30 26.82 13.57
N ILE A 95 -5.68 25.72 13.98
CA ILE A 95 -4.23 25.59 14.20
C ILE A 95 -3.73 24.49 13.27
N HIS A 96 -2.82 24.81 12.34
CA HIS A 96 -2.37 23.80 11.37
C HIS A 96 -0.97 24.02 10.81
N LYS A 97 -0.40 22.98 10.19
CA LYS A 97 0.90 22.98 9.47
C LYS A 97 2.13 23.19 10.36
N GLY A 98 2.26 22.47 11.46
CA GLY A 98 3.42 22.57 12.34
C GLY A 98 3.39 23.79 13.26
N SER A 99 2.23 24.40 13.45
CA SER A 99 2.09 25.52 14.38
C SER A 99 2.27 25.05 15.83
N THR A 100 2.79 25.93 16.67
CA THR A 100 2.90 25.72 18.12
C THR A 100 2.07 26.76 18.85
N VAL A 101 1.19 26.32 19.74
CA VAL A 101 0.50 27.20 20.69
C VAL A 101 1.00 26.85 22.09
N THR A 102 1.59 27.82 22.78
CA THR A 102 2.07 27.67 24.16
C THR A 102 1.31 28.64 25.03
N ILE A 103 0.67 28.16 26.10
CA ILE A 103 -0.06 28.97 27.06
C ILE A 103 0.48 28.63 28.44
N GLN A 104 1.05 29.61 29.13
CA GLN A 104 1.64 29.40 30.45
C GLN A 104 1.08 30.42 31.45
N GLY A 105 0.44 29.91 32.49
CA GLY A 105 0.02 30.69 33.64
C GLY A 105 1.24 31.15 34.45
N PRO A 106 1.28 32.41 34.91
CA PRO A 106 2.28 32.84 35.89
C PRO A 106 2.18 32.06 37.19
N ASN A 107 3.35 31.80 37.77
CA ASN A 107 3.42 31.28 39.13
C ASN A 107 2.94 32.34 40.14
N GLY A 108 2.57 31.88 41.33
CA GLY A 108 2.27 32.72 42.49
C GLY A 108 3.40 33.71 42.79
N SER A 109 3.05 34.85 43.39
CA SER A 109 3.98 35.94 43.71
C SER A 109 3.81 36.45 45.15
N TYR A 110 4.89 36.97 45.74
CA TYR A 110 4.90 37.53 47.10
C TYR A 110 4.08 38.82 47.27
N ASP A 111 3.64 39.43 46.16
CA ASP A 111 3.01 40.75 46.17
C ASP A 111 1.49 40.72 46.42
N LEU A 112 0.89 39.53 46.51
CA LEU A 112 -0.55 39.35 46.66
C LEU A 112 -0.90 38.59 47.96
N PRO A 113 -2.04 38.91 48.61
CA PRO A 113 -2.54 38.14 49.75
C PRO A 113 -2.77 36.67 49.37
N THR A 114 -3.22 36.43 48.13
CA THR A 114 -3.35 35.09 47.57
C THR A 114 -2.27 34.88 46.51
N SER A 115 -1.45 33.85 46.68
CA SER A 115 -0.28 33.53 45.85
C SER A 115 -0.48 32.26 45.02
N MET A 116 -1.71 32.10 44.50
CA MET A 116 -2.07 30.99 43.65
C MET A 116 -1.41 31.16 42.27
N GLY A 117 -1.06 30.02 41.67
CA GLY A 117 -0.73 29.93 40.27
C GLY A 117 -1.91 30.35 39.41
N VAL A 118 -1.63 31.11 38.35
CA VAL A 118 -2.67 31.61 37.45
C VAL A 118 -3.16 30.50 36.52
N PRO A 119 -4.47 30.31 36.35
CA PRO A 119 -5.00 29.35 35.38
C PRO A 119 -4.65 29.71 33.93
N ALA A 120 -4.42 28.67 33.12
CA ALA A 120 -4.11 28.76 31.70
C ALA A 120 -5.13 27.97 30.87
N GLY A 121 -5.57 28.48 29.72
CA GLY A 121 -6.41 27.64 28.89
C GLY A 121 -6.90 28.18 27.56
N ILE A 122 -7.63 27.32 26.85
CA ILE A 122 -8.38 27.64 25.64
C ILE A 122 -9.83 27.25 25.94
N ASN A 123 -10.73 28.23 26.03
CA ASN A 123 -12.16 27.99 26.20
C ASN A 123 -12.91 28.65 25.05
N VAL A 124 -13.18 27.87 24.00
CA VAL A 124 -13.69 28.37 22.73
C VAL A 124 -14.96 27.64 22.32
N THR A 125 -16.01 28.43 22.07
CA THR A 125 -17.24 27.96 21.44
C THR A 125 -17.22 28.38 19.97
N SER A 126 -17.08 27.39 19.08
CA SER A 126 -17.06 27.61 17.64
C SER A 126 -18.44 27.34 17.03
N GLN A 127 -18.93 28.24 16.19
CA GLN A 127 -20.21 28.05 15.50
C GLN A 127 -20.12 27.02 14.37
N SER A 128 -18.95 26.86 13.73
CA SER A 128 -18.81 25.99 12.55
C SER A 128 -17.85 24.82 12.73
N LYS A 129 -16.57 25.08 13.02
CA LYS A 129 -15.52 24.06 12.94
C LYS A 129 -14.28 24.42 13.75
N VAL A 130 -13.68 23.40 14.36
CA VAL A 130 -12.35 23.47 14.99
C VAL A 130 -11.39 22.50 14.30
N ILE A 131 -10.20 22.98 13.92
CA ILE A 131 -9.19 22.18 13.22
C ILE A 131 -7.85 22.32 13.95
N ILE A 132 -7.27 21.21 14.38
CA ILE A 132 -5.92 21.13 14.97
C ILE A 132 -5.15 20.04 14.23
N VAL A 133 -4.38 20.41 13.20
CA VAL A 133 -3.75 19.42 12.29
C VAL A 133 -2.25 19.60 12.16
N GLY A 134 -1.48 18.57 12.46
CA GLY A 134 -0.03 18.59 12.33
C GLY A 134 0.61 19.59 13.27
N SER A 135 0.05 19.86 14.45
CA SER A 135 0.42 21.00 15.30
C SER A 135 0.58 20.60 16.76
N SER A 136 1.23 21.46 17.55
CA SER A 136 1.45 21.25 18.98
C SER A 136 0.74 22.30 19.82
N ILE A 137 0.06 21.87 20.87
CA ILE A 137 -0.56 22.74 21.88
C ILE A 137 -0.02 22.34 23.24
N PHE A 138 0.55 23.30 23.96
CA PHE A 138 1.07 23.17 25.31
C PHE A 138 0.33 24.17 26.20
N ILE A 139 -0.35 23.69 27.24
CA ILE A 139 -1.04 24.52 28.22
C ILE A 139 -0.52 24.11 29.60
N THR A 140 0.05 25.05 30.33
CA THR A 140 0.58 24.82 31.68
C THR A 140 0.03 25.87 32.62
N GLY A 141 -0.66 25.46 33.67
CA GLY A 141 -1.06 26.35 34.75
C GLY A 141 0.16 26.83 35.53
N GLY A 142 0.09 28.02 36.13
CA GLY A 142 1.20 28.50 36.95
C GLY A 142 1.36 27.71 38.24
N ASP A 143 2.56 27.55 38.77
CA ASP A 143 2.74 26.95 40.09
C ASP A 143 2.28 27.90 41.20
N GLY A 144 1.81 27.38 42.32
CA GLY A 144 1.65 28.15 43.54
C GLY A 144 2.99 28.64 44.09
N LEU A 145 2.96 29.73 44.86
CA LEU A 145 4.20 30.25 45.46
C LEU A 145 4.73 29.31 46.53
N SER A 146 6.02 29.00 46.44
CA SER A 146 6.78 28.39 47.54
C SER A 146 7.57 29.50 48.26
N PRO A 147 7.10 30.02 49.40
CA PRO A 147 7.84 31.07 50.12
C PRO A 147 9.23 30.58 50.53
N SER A 148 10.22 31.48 50.56
CA SER A 148 11.61 31.15 50.91
C SER A 148 11.89 31.18 52.41
N GLU A 149 10.99 31.79 53.20
CA GLU A 149 11.08 31.87 54.66
C GLU A 149 9.69 31.71 55.29
N PRO A 150 9.59 31.21 56.53
CA PRO A 150 8.34 31.21 57.30
C PRO A 150 7.73 32.61 57.37
N MET A 151 6.43 32.70 57.12
CA MET A 151 5.71 33.98 57.14
C MET A 151 5.32 34.33 58.58
N THR A 152 5.46 35.60 58.95
CA THR A 152 5.19 36.08 60.32
C THR A 152 3.72 36.43 60.57
N ILE A 153 2.81 36.04 59.67
CA ILE A 153 1.39 36.41 59.74
C ILE A 153 0.64 35.40 60.63
N TRP A 154 -0.29 35.91 61.44
CA TRP A 154 -0.89 35.17 62.56
C TRP A 154 -1.93 34.11 62.16
N ASP A 155 -2.37 34.04 60.90
CA ASP A 155 -3.22 32.97 60.36
C ASP A 155 -3.00 32.95 58.83
N LEU A 156 -2.61 31.80 58.27
CA LEU A 156 -2.50 31.60 56.82
C LEU A 156 -3.61 30.69 56.35
N GLU A 157 -4.52 31.21 55.53
CA GLU A 157 -5.51 30.38 54.84
C GLU A 157 -4.82 29.71 53.65
N ALA A 158 -4.55 28.42 53.74
CA ALA A 158 -3.59 27.82 52.83
C ALA A 158 -4.06 27.65 51.35
N ASP A 159 -5.37 27.85 51.04
CA ASP A 159 -5.90 27.90 49.66
C ASP A 159 -5.17 28.96 48.79
N GLU A 160 -4.44 29.86 49.44
CA GLU A 160 -3.64 30.92 48.84
C GLU A 160 -2.42 30.45 48.04
N PHE A 161 -2.04 29.16 48.06
CA PHE A 161 -0.83 28.67 47.36
C PHE A 161 -1.08 27.56 46.33
N SER A 162 -2.31 27.38 45.85
CA SER A 162 -2.59 26.34 44.84
C SER A 162 -1.90 26.60 43.50
N GLY A 163 -1.61 25.55 42.75
CA GLY A 163 -1.28 25.64 41.34
C GLY A 163 -2.51 26.03 40.52
N GLY A 164 -2.27 26.70 39.40
CA GLY A 164 -3.31 27.11 38.47
C GLY A 164 -3.78 25.94 37.61
N ASP A 165 -5.06 25.91 37.28
CA ASP A 165 -5.62 24.91 36.37
C ASP A 165 -5.15 25.12 34.93
N ALA A 166 -5.12 24.04 34.16
CA ALA A 166 -4.86 24.03 32.74
C ALA A 166 -6.02 23.38 31.98
N GLU A 167 -6.65 24.13 31.09
CA GLU A 167 -7.88 23.68 30.41
C GLU A 167 -7.86 23.89 28.89
N LEU A 168 -8.34 22.88 28.15
CA LEU A 168 -8.71 22.99 26.74
C LEU A 168 -10.16 22.56 26.58
N ASN A 169 -11.06 23.55 26.57
CA ASN A 169 -12.50 23.39 26.40
C ASN A 169 -12.90 23.86 24.99
N ILE A 170 -13.29 22.91 24.13
CA ILE A 170 -13.75 23.19 22.77
C ILE A 170 -15.18 22.71 22.61
N GLN A 171 -16.09 23.63 22.30
CA GLN A 171 -17.46 23.32 21.92
C GLN A 171 -17.73 23.74 20.48
N VAL A 172 -18.43 22.91 19.69
CA VAL A 172 -18.89 23.26 18.35
C VAL A 172 -20.40 23.07 18.22
N LEU A 173 -21.12 24.17 17.95
CA LEU A 173 -22.59 24.22 18.02
C LEU A 173 -23.33 23.80 16.74
N SER A 174 -22.63 23.61 15.62
CA SER A 174 -23.27 23.26 14.34
C SER A 174 -23.92 21.86 14.38
N THR A 175 -24.72 21.51 13.36
CA THR A 175 -25.26 20.14 13.15
C THR A 175 -24.43 19.28 12.18
N ARG A 176 -23.49 19.87 11.43
CA ARG A 176 -22.40 19.15 10.73
C ARG A 176 -20.99 19.54 11.21
N PRO A 177 -20.75 19.76 12.51
CA PRO A 177 -19.50 20.24 13.05
C PRO A 177 -18.52 19.10 13.13
N LEU A 178 -17.26 19.47 12.94
CA LEU A 178 -16.15 18.57 13.12
C LEU A 178 -15.15 19.29 14.01
N ILE A 179 -14.91 18.73 15.19
CA ILE A 179 -13.63 18.90 15.87
C ILE A 179 -12.69 17.90 15.18
N ASP A 180 -11.68 18.40 14.47
CA ASP A 180 -10.73 17.59 13.71
C ASP A 180 -9.33 17.75 14.27
N ILE A 181 -8.87 16.78 15.06
CA ILE A 181 -7.53 16.73 15.66
C ILE A 181 -6.75 15.62 14.96
N ARG A 182 -5.74 15.97 14.14
CA ARG A 182 -4.98 14.96 13.39
C ARG A 182 -3.49 15.20 13.38
N VAL A 183 -2.70 14.16 13.60
CA VAL A 183 -1.23 14.24 13.57
C VAL A 183 -0.72 15.34 14.51
N SER A 184 -1.37 15.50 15.66
CA SER A 184 -1.11 16.63 16.58
C SER A 184 -0.67 16.13 17.95
N THR A 185 0.06 16.98 18.66
CA THR A 185 0.46 16.76 20.06
C THR A 185 -0.25 17.79 20.93
N ILE A 186 -0.97 17.34 21.95
CA ILE A 186 -1.64 18.20 22.93
C ILE A 186 -1.14 17.78 24.31
N ARG A 187 -0.56 18.71 25.05
CA ARG A 187 -0.10 18.51 26.42
C ARG A 187 -0.71 19.58 27.31
N ILE A 188 -1.37 19.14 28.38
CA ILE A 188 -2.04 20.01 29.35
C ILE A 188 -1.54 19.62 30.75
N GLU A 189 -1.01 20.58 31.48
CA GLU A 189 -0.41 20.37 32.79
C GLU A 189 -0.94 21.38 33.80
N GLY A 190 -1.55 20.89 34.87
CA GLY A 190 -1.86 21.76 36.01
C GLY A 190 -0.58 22.25 36.66
N GLY A 191 -0.60 23.46 37.22
CA GLY A 191 0.52 23.98 37.98
C GLY A 191 0.69 23.23 39.30
N ASN A 192 1.89 23.12 39.83
CA ASN A 192 2.10 22.48 41.12
C ASN A 192 1.65 23.39 42.27
N GLY A 193 1.23 22.79 43.36
CA GLY A 193 1.02 23.49 44.62
C GLY A 193 2.31 24.12 45.16
N GLY A 194 2.18 25.27 45.78
CA GLY A 194 3.28 25.91 46.50
C GLY A 194 3.70 25.09 47.72
N LYS A 195 5.02 24.84 47.85
CA LYS A 195 5.59 24.13 49.00
C LYS A 195 5.71 25.06 50.19
N ALA A 196 5.52 24.54 51.40
CA ALA A 196 5.85 25.29 52.62
C ALA A 196 7.38 25.49 52.73
N PRO A 197 7.84 26.57 53.38
CA PRO A 197 9.27 26.86 53.51
C PRO A 197 9.92 25.90 54.50
N ASP A 198 11.14 25.47 54.19
CA ASP A 198 11.95 24.70 55.12
C ASP A 198 12.40 25.56 56.32
N GLY A 199 12.63 24.90 57.44
CA GLY A 199 13.20 25.51 58.64
C GLY A 199 14.63 25.97 58.38
N GLN A 200 14.97 27.18 58.80
CA GLN A 200 16.31 27.70 58.63
C GLN A 200 17.30 27.06 59.62
N GLU A 201 18.47 26.67 59.11
CA GLU A 201 19.60 26.34 59.98
C GLU A 201 19.97 27.58 60.83
N PRO A 202 20.36 27.41 62.11
CA PRO A 202 20.68 28.53 62.98
C PRO A 202 21.89 29.31 62.47
N LEU A 203 21.82 30.65 62.53
CA LEU A 203 22.90 31.54 62.11
C LEU A 203 24.06 31.63 63.15
N GLY A 204 23.83 31.15 64.38
CA GLY A 204 24.76 31.25 65.51
C GLY A 204 25.00 29.91 66.24
N PHE A 205 26.16 29.79 66.91
CA PHE A 205 26.58 28.59 67.66
C PHE A 205 25.71 28.23 68.88
N HIS A 206 24.74 29.08 69.24
CA HIS A 206 23.91 28.93 70.44
C HIS A 206 22.41 29.00 70.16
N ASP A 207 22.03 29.27 68.91
CA ASP A 207 20.62 29.37 68.52
C ASP A 207 20.13 27.97 68.17
N GLY A 208 18.90 27.64 68.58
CA GLY A 208 18.22 26.43 68.12
C GLY A 208 17.89 26.54 66.63
N GLY A 209 17.70 25.40 65.96
CA GLY A 209 17.16 25.41 64.61
C GLY A 209 15.76 26.03 64.60
N ASN A 210 15.48 26.88 63.61
CA ASN A 210 14.13 27.42 63.46
C ASN A 210 13.20 26.30 62.98
N GLY A 211 11.96 26.32 63.46
CA GLY A 211 10.91 25.48 62.93
C GLY A 211 10.68 25.73 61.43
N GLY A 212 10.47 24.64 60.68
CA GLY A 212 9.98 24.72 59.31
C GLY A 212 8.49 25.00 59.25
N GLY A 213 8.02 25.45 58.09
CA GLY A 213 6.60 25.67 57.84
C GLY A 213 6.16 27.11 57.75
N TYR A 214 4.86 27.29 57.61
CA TYR A 214 4.25 28.60 57.42
C TYR A 214 4.35 29.48 58.67
N THR A 215 4.42 28.86 59.86
CA THR A 215 4.54 29.52 61.15
C THR A 215 5.67 28.89 61.97
N ARG A 216 6.19 29.62 62.97
CA ARG A 216 7.15 29.09 63.96
C ARG A 216 6.43 28.65 65.22
N GLY A 217 5.80 27.48 65.19
CA GLY A 217 4.99 26.95 66.31
C GLY A 217 3.62 27.63 66.49
N GLY A 218 3.15 28.38 65.48
CA GLY A 218 1.78 28.93 65.46
C GLY A 218 0.81 27.94 64.81
N ASP A 219 -0.47 28.03 65.13
CA ASP A 219 -1.47 27.16 64.51
C ASP A 219 -1.55 27.39 62.99
N VAL A 220 -1.78 26.33 62.22
CA VAL A 220 -2.00 26.40 60.77
C VAL A 220 -3.34 25.77 60.42
N SER A 221 -4.21 26.53 59.75
CA SER A 221 -5.52 26.09 59.28
C SER A 221 -5.69 26.32 57.78
N GLY A 222 -6.33 25.41 57.05
CA GLY A 222 -6.56 25.52 55.59
C GLY A 222 -5.69 24.57 54.75
N ARG A 223 -5.91 24.47 53.42
CA ARG A 223 -5.20 23.47 52.58
C ARG A 223 -3.91 24.01 51.99
N VAL A 224 -2.78 23.38 52.23
CA VAL A 224 -1.50 23.68 51.54
C VAL A 224 -1.73 23.63 50.04
N GLY A 225 -1.00 24.42 49.27
CA GLY A 225 -1.22 24.60 47.84
C GLY A 225 -1.59 23.31 47.13
N GLY A 226 -2.85 23.16 46.70
CA GLY A 226 -3.26 22.02 45.88
C GLY A 226 -2.60 22.10 44.50
N GLY A 227 -2.35 20.97 43.87
CA GLY A 227 -2.01 20.95 42.46
C GLY A 227 -3.20 21.43 41.62
N GLY A 228 -2.93 22.17 40.55
CA GLY A 228 -3.95 22.59 39.59
C GLY A 228 -4.43 21.41 38.73
N ASP A 229 -5.65 21.51 38.23
CA ASP A 229 -6.24 20.46 37.40
C ASP A 229 -5.79 20.53 35.93
N ALA A 230 -5.88 19.43 35.19
CA ALA A 230 -5.61 19.35 33.76
C ALA A 230 -6.78 18.72 32.98
N TYR A 231 -7.56 19.55 32.27
CA TYR A 231 -8.76 19.09 31.56
C TYR A 231 -8.73 19.35 30.05
N LEU A 232 -9.15 18.35 29.28
CA LEU A 232 -9.51 18.48 27.87
C LEU A 232 -10.97 18.04 27.68
N SER A 233 -11.83 18.99 27.32
CA SER A 233 -13.25 18.75 27.03
C SER A 233 -13.56 19.07 25.56
N LEU A 234 -14.06 18.08 24.83
CA LEU A 234 -14.47 18.22 23.44
C LEU A 234 -15.97 17.96 23.30
N SER A 235 -16.72 18.93 22.80
CA SER A 235 -18.17 18.81 22.60
C SER A 235 -18.58 19.21 21.19
N SER A 236 -19.03 18.25 20.37
CA SER A 236 -19.42 18.47 18.97
C SER A 236 -20.20 17.27 18.45
N ALA A 237 -21.08 17.45 17.46
CA ALA A 237 -21.76 16.31 16.83
C ALA A 237 -20.74 15.34 16.19
N GLY A 238 -19.74 15.84 15.47
CA GLY A 238 -18.63 15.05 14.95
C GLY A 238 -17.31 15.42 15.64
N ILE A 239 -16.59 14.41 16.13
CA ILE A 239 -15.25 14.55 16.70
C ILE A 239 -14.36 13.47 16.10
N ASN A 240 -13.23 13.88 15.54
CA ASN A 240 -12.25 12.99 14.93
C ASN A 240 -10.87 13.28 15.51
N ILE A 241 -10.30 12.29 16.18
CA ILE A 241 -8.94 12.31 16.73
C ILE A 241 -8.16 11.21 16.01
N ASN A 242 -7.23 11.58 15.14
CA ASN A 242 -6.49 10.62 14.32
C ASN A 242 -4.99 10.81 14.45
N ARG A 243 -4.22 9.74 14.70
CA ARG A 243 -2.75 9.79 14.76
C ARG A 243 -2.21 10.88 15.70
N SER A 244 -2.89 11.13 16.80
CA SER A 244 -2.55 12.24 17.71
C SER A 244 -2.11 11.73 19.08
N GLN A 245 -1.33 12.54 19.77
CA GLN A 245 -0.85 12.27 21.13
C GLN A 245 -1.45 13.33 22.06
N ILE A 246 -2.16 12.88 23.08
CA ILE A 246 -2.81 13.73 24.07
C ILE A 246 -2.32 13.28 25.45
N ALA A 247 -1.71 14.20 26.19
CA ALA A 247 -1.23 13.97 27.55
C ALA A 247 -1.82 15.02 28.49
N LEU A 248 -2.47 14.58 29.56
CA LEU A 248 -3.05 15.41 30.60
C LEU A 248 -2.39 15.04 31.92
N VAL A 249 -1.83 16.01 32.65
CA VAL A 249 -1.13 15.77 33.91
C VAL A 249 -1.62 16.79 34.94
N GLY A 250 -2.28 16.32 36.00
CA GLY A 250 -2.61 17.21 37.12
C GLY A 250 -1.34 17.64 37.85
N GLY A 251 -1.34 18.85 38.42
CA GLY A 251 -0.21 19.36 39.18
C GLY A 251 0.01 18.55 40.47
N ASP A 252 1.25 18.41 40.91
CA ASP A 252 1.53 17.82 42.22
C ASP A 252 1.10 18.80 43.33
N GLY A 253 0.62 18.27 44.44
CA GLY A 253 0.34 19.07 45.64
C GLY A 253 1.61 19.57 46.31
N GLY A 254 1.51 20.71 47.00
CA GLY A 254 2.62 21.31 47.73
C GLY A 254 3.05 20.47 48.93
N ASP A 255 4.36 20.20 49.05
CA ASP A 255 4.94 19.52 50.21
C ASP A 255 4.93 20.43 51.46
N ALA A 256 4.93 19.84 52.65
CA ALA A 256 5.28 20.56 53.88
C ALA A 256 6.79 20.88 53.93
N GLY A 257 7.15 21.87 54.74
CA GLY A 257 8.54 22.25 54.94
C GLY A 257 9.27 21.28 55.86
N ASP A 258 10.52 20.99 55.55
CA ASP A 258 11.39 20.18 56.41
C ASP A 258 11.86 21.00 57.62
N GLY A 259 12.21 20.33 58.72
CA GLY A 259 12.74 20.99 59.92
C GLY A 259 14.19 21.49 59.74
N GLY A 260 14.51 22.64 60.35
CA GLY A 260 15.86 23.22 60.33
C GLY A 260 16.87 22.40 61.15
N GLY A 261 17.86 21.82 60.47
CA GLY A 261 18.96 21.08 61.09
C GLY A 261 19.91 21.95 61.93
N THR A 262 20.61 21.34 62.88
CA THR A 262 21.72 21.99 63.59
C THR A 262 23.07 21.57 62.99
N ARG A 263 23.62 22.40 62.10
CA ARG A 263 24.98 22.22 61.56
C ARG A 263 25.97 23.07 62.33
N GLY A 264 26.42 22.54 63.47
CA GLY A 264 27.49 23.18 64.23
C GLY A 264 28.08 22.25 65.27
N ASN A 265 29.41 22.30 65.42
CA ASN A 265 30.16 21.58 66.46
C ASN A 265 29.89 22.14 67.89
N GLY A 266 28.89 23.02 68.02
CA GLY A 266 28.43 23.64 69.27
C GLY A 266 27.41 22.74 69.96
N THR A 267 27.65 22.46 71.23
CA THR A 267 27.22 21.21 71.86
C THR A 267 25.80 21.20 72.44
N TYR A 268 24.94 22.22 72.19
CA TYR A 268 23.81 22.48 73.11
C TYR A 268 22.48 23.02 72.53
N GLY A 269 22.37 23.36 71.23
CA GLY A 269 21.11 23.87 70.66
C GLY A 269 20.24 22.75 70.05
N GLY A 270 18.94 22.75 70.32
CA GLY A 270 17.99 21.78 69.78
C GLY A 270 17.71 21.96 68.28
N GLY A 271 17.35 20.88 67.58
CA GLY A 271 16.88 20.96 66.19
C GLY A 271 15.51 21.66 66.10
N GLY A 272 15.24 22.37 65.00
CA GLY A 272 13.90 22.89 64.75
C GLY A 272 12.94 21.75 64.39
N GLY A 273 11.69 21.85 64.81
CA GLY A 273 10.61 20.98 64.35
C GLY A 273 10.37 21.17 62.85
N GLY A 274 10.10 20.08 62.14
CA GLY A 274 9.63 20.11 60.75
C GLY A 274 8.12 20.23 60.68
N GLY A 275 7.61 20.65 59.52
CA GLY A 275 6.19 20.65 59.20
C GLY A 275 5.62 21.99 58.81
N TYR A 276 4.32 22.16 59.06
CA TYR A 276 3.57 23.39 58.79
C TYR A 276 3.69 24.39 59.94
N SER A 277 3.81 23.88 61.16
CA SER A 277 3.90 24.63 62.40
C SER A 277 5.08 24.14 63.26
N GLY A 278 6.25 23.95 62.65
CA GLY A 278 7.43 23.46 63.35
C GLY A 278 7.79 24.35 64.54
N GLY A 279 7.99 23.75 65.70
CA GLY A 279 8.47 24.46 66.88
C GLY A 279 9.95 24.81 66.76
N ASP A 280 10.36 26.00 67.20
CA ASP A 280 11.79 26.33 67.28
C ASP A 280 12.50 25.44 68.31
N GLY A 281 13.69 24.94 67.98
CA GLY A 281 14.53 24.22 68.91
C GLY A 281 14.99 25.10 70.07
N GLY A 282 15.19 24.52 71.26
CA GLY A 282 15.65 25.30 72.40
C GLY A 282 17.04 25.91 72.18
N SER A 283 17.28 27.12 72.72
CA SER A 283 18.57 27.84 72.65
C SER A 283 19.38 27.66 73.95
N GLY A 284 20.65 27.23 73.87
CA GLY A 284 21.51 26.94 75.05
C GLY A 284 22.04 28.21 75.73
N ARG A 285 22.84 28.26 76.81
CA ARG A 285 23.27 27.38 77.92
C ARG A 285 22.87 28.02 79.27
N TYR A 286 22.20 29.19 79.23
CA TYR A 286 21.93 30.05 80.38
C TYR A 286 20.58 30.80 80.30
N THR A 287 19.89 30.72 79.17
CA THR A 287 18.53 31.20 78.99
C THR A 287 17.62 29.99 78.97
N TRP A 288 16.67 29.94 79.91
CA TRP A 288 15.64 28.90 80.01
C TRP A 288 14.59 29.08 78.91
N ASN A 289 15.04 29.21 77.66
CA ASN A 289 14.14 29.27 76.53
C ASN A 289 13.82 27.83 76.15
N GLU A 290 12.69 27.36 76.66
CA GLU A 290 12.13 26.05 76.35
C GLU A 290 11.96 25.89 74.84
N ALA A 291 12.05 24.65 74.35
CA ALA A 291 11.70 24.35 72.97
C ALA A 291 10.24 24.76 72.74
N ILE A 292 9.96 25.42 71.62
CA ILE A 292 8.61 25.84 71.31
C ILE A 292 7.83 24.59 70.88
N PRO A 293 6.62 24.34 71.42
CA PRO A 293 5.74 23.30 70.91
C PRO A 293 5.43 23.52 69.42
N GLY A 294 5.11 22.44 68.72
CA GLY A 294 4.47 22.57 67.41
C GLY A 294 3.09 23.18 67.56
N GLY A 295 2.69 24.06 66.64
CA GLY A 295 1.32 24.60 66.61
C GLY A 295 0.31 23.54 66.14
N ASP A 296 -0.97 23.69 66.47
CA ASP A 296 -2.00 22.77 65.98
C ASP A 296 -2.19 22.93 64.46
N VAL A 297 -2.31 21.81 63.73
CA VAL A 297 -2.53 21.81 62.28
C VAL A 297 -3.91 21.24 61.97
N SER A 298 -4.82 22.13 61.58
CA SER A 298 -6.15 21.75 61.08
C SER A 298 -6.25 21.72 59.56
N GLY A 299 -5.15 22.05 58.87
CA GLY A 299 -5.05 22.11 57.42
C GLY A 299 -4.74 20.81 56.69
N ASP A 300 -5.28 20.64 55.48
CA ASP A 300 -4.92 19.52 54.59
C ASP A 300 -3.60 19.82 53.85
N VAL A 301 -2.85 18.79 53.47
CA VAL A 301 -1.79 18.98 52.46
C VAL A 301 -2.40 19.10 51.09
N GLY A 302 -1.71 19.82 50.20
CA GLY A 302 -2.14 20.02 48.83
C GLY A 302 -2.45 18.71 48.17
N ALA A 303 -3.73 18.49 47.85
CA ALA A 303 -4.15 17.38 47.00
C ALA A 303 -3.44 17.50 45.65
N GLY A 304 -3.15 16.36 45.01
CA GLY A 304 -2.76 16.40 43.62
C GLY A 304 -3.93 16.84 42.75
N GLY A 305 -3.66 17.58 41.68
CA GLY A 305 -4.68 18.02 40.73
C GLY A 305 -5.23 16.87 39.91
N ASP A 306 -6.49 16.97 39.51
CA ASP A 306 -7.16 15.96 38.68
C ASP A 306 -6.72 16.07 37.22
N ALA A 307 -6.79 14.96 36.48
CA ALA A 307 -6.58 14.93 35.04
C ALA A 307 -7.77 14.30 34.31
N GLY A 308 -8.37 15.02 33.36
CA GLY A 308 -9.61 14.57 32.72
C GLY A 308 -9.70 14.80 31.22
N PHE A 309 -9.93 13.73 30.46
CA PHE A 309 -10.30 13.78 29.05
C PHE A 309 -11.78 13.46 28.88
N ARG A 310 -12.59 14.44 28.47
CA ARG A 310 -14.04 14.30 28.30
C ARG A 310 -14.44 14.57 26.86
N VAL A 311 -15.22 13.66 26.27
CA VAL A 311 -15.68 13.78 24.89
C VAL A 311 -17.18 13.54 24.83
N HIS A 312 -17.92 14.55 24.35
CA HIS A 312 -19.36 14.50 24.19
C HIS A 312 -19.78 14.80 22.75
N GLY A 313 -20.52 13.88 22.13
CA GLY A 313 -20.88 13.99 20.71
C GLY A 313 -21.88 12.96 20.23
N THR A 314 -22.21 13.01 18.94
CA THR A 314 -23.02 11.98 18.29
C THR A 314 -22.17 10.94 17.58
N SER A 315 -21.05 11.37 16.98
CA SER A 315 -20.06 10.52 16.32
C SER A 315 -18.65 10.91 16.77
N VAL A 316 -17.99 10.03 17.52
CA VAL A 316 -16.56 10.14 17.86
C VAL A 316 -15.78 9.05 17.16
N SER A 317 -14.66 9.43 16.55
CA SER A 317 -13.62 8.52 16.08
C SER A 317 -12.31 8.91 16.75
N ILE A 318 -11.64 7.93 17.37
CA ILE A 318 -10.31 8.06 17.98
C ILE A 318 -9.44 6.94 17.41
N ASP A 319 -8.71 7.23 16.34
CA ASP A 319 -7.98 6.21 15.60
C ASP A 319 -6.48 6.48 15.63
N LEU A 320 -5.68 5.42 15.80
CA LEU A 320 -4.21 5.45 15.78
C LEU A 320 -3.62 6.48 16.77
N SER A 321 -4.30 6.74 17.89
CA SER A 321 -3.96 7.84 18.80
C SER A 321 -3.58 7.33 20.18
N THR A 322 -2.88 8.16 20.95
CA THR A 322 -2.52 7.88 22.34
C THR A 322 -3.12 8.97 23.22
N ILE A 323 -3.88 8.58 24.23
CA ILE A 323 -4.54 9.50 25.18
C ILE A 323 -4.21 9.03 26.59
N HIS A 324 -3.37 9.80 27.27
CA HIS A 324 -2.93 9.52 28.64
C HIS A 324 -3.40 10.63 29.56
N ALA A 325 -4.07 10.27 30.66
CA ALA A 325 -4.40 11.19 31.75
C ALA A 325 -3.76 10.68 33.05
N THR A 326 -3.05 11.54 33.76
CA THR A 326 -2.37 11.22 35.01
C THR A 326 -2.69 12.25 36.06
N GLY A 327 -3.34 11.85 37.16
CA GLY A 327 -3.56 12.75 38.29
C GLY A 327 -2.24 13.11 38.96
N GLY A 328 -2.16 14.32 39.51
CA GLY A 328 -0.99 14.78 40.26
C GLY A 328 -0.83 14.02 41.58
N ASN A 329 0.39 13.91 42.10
CA ASN A 329 0.59 13.31 43.41
C ASN A 329 0.14 14.26 44.51
N GLY A 330 -0.36 13.72 45.60
CA GLY A 330 -0.57 14.50 46.82
C GLY A 330 0.77 14.97 47.40
N GLY A 331 0.79 16.15 48.00
CA GLY A 331 1.98 16.68 48.67
C GLY A 331 2.42 15.81 49.86
N ASN A 332 3.73 15.72 50.07
CA ASN A 332 4.30 14.98 51.19
C ASN A 332 4.34 15.83 52.45
N ALA A 333 4.30 15.17 53.60
CA ALA A 333 4.56 15.82 54.87
C ALA A 333 6.07 16.00 55.10
N GLY A 334 6.42 17.03 55.86
CA GLY A 334 7.80 17.47 56.08
C GLY A 334 8.57 16.51 56.99
N HIS A 335 9.87 16.39 56.75
CA HIS A 335 10.78 15.59 57.55
C HIS A 335 11.23 16.35 58.81
N GLY A 336 11.50 15.59 59.87
CA GLY A 336 12.12 16.15 61.09
C GLY A 336 13.58 16.50 60.85
N ALA A 337 14.04 17.56 61.52
CA ALA A 337 15.42 17.99 61.42
C ALA A 337 16.38 16.90 61.95
N PRO A 338 17.34 16.41 61.14
CA PRO A 338 18.39 15.55 61.67
C PRO A 338 19.31 16.36 62.58
N THR A 339 19.77 15.75 63.67
CA THR A 339 20.76 16.36 64.58
C THR A 339 22.06 15.57 64.63
N THR A 340 23.17 16.30 64.56
CA THR A 340 24.53 15.74 64.62
C THR A 340 25.20 15.99 65.98
N SER A 341 24.55 16.74 66.87
CA SER A 341 25.08 17.20 68.16
C SER A 341 24.53 16.38 69.34
N LEU A 342 24.92 16.74 70.57
CA LEU A 342 24.36 16.13 71.79
C LEU A 342 22.92 16.58 72.08
N ALA A 343 22.28 17.37 71.22
CA ALA A 343 20.95 17.92 71.43
C ALA A 343 19.84 17.01 70.86
N GLY A 344 18.58 17.36 71.15
CA GLY A 344 17.41 16.61 70.71
C GLY A 344 17.10 16.88 69.24
N GLY A 345 16.77 15.82 68.49
CA GLY A 345 16.17 15.95 67.17
C GLY A 345 14.85 16.71 67.25
N GLY A 346 14.61 17.62 66.30
CA GLY A 346 13.28 18.19 66.13
C GLY A 346 12.30 17.09 65.69
N GLY A 347 11.06 17.18 66.15
CA GLY A 347 9.97 16.34 65.63
C GLY A 347 9.83 16.57 64.13
N GLY A 348 9.59 15.49 63.38
CA GLY A 348 9.18 15.58 61.98
C GLY A 348 7.67 15.60 61.84
N GLY A 349 7.18 15.93 60.65
CA GLY A 349 5.76 15.81 60.34
C GLY A 349 5.05 17.11 60.02
N TYR A 350 3.80 17.26 60.45
CA TYR A 350 2.97 18.45 60.23
C TYR A 350 3.18 19.49 61.33
N ALA A 351 3.37 19.01 62.55
CA ALA A 351 3.39 19.82 63.76
C ALA A 351 4.51 19.33 64.69
N GLY A 352 5.71 19.13 64.14
CA GLY A 352 6.84 18.61 64.89
C GLY A 352 7.24 19.57 66.01
N GLY A 353 7.35 19.06 67.24
CA GLY A 353 7.84 19.85 68.36
C GLY A 353 9.33 20.17 68.20
N GLY A 354 9.77 21.33 68.70
CA GLY A 354 11.18 21.70 68.71
C GLY A 354 12.02 20.69 69.53
N GLY A 355 13.23 20.39 69.08
CA GLY A 355 14.16 19.54 69.81
C GLY A 355 14.59 20.19 71.13
N GLY A 356 14.64 19.40 72.20
CA GLY A 356 15.09 19.85 73.51
C GLY A 356 16.59 20.16 73.57
N THR A 357 16.99 20.89 74.61
CA THR A 357 18.41 21.10 74.95
C THR A 357 18.80 20.17 76.12
N VAL A 358 20.07 20.17 76.51
CA VAL A 358 20.55 19.47 77.72
C VAL A 358 19.88 19.90 79.03
N SER A 359 19.08 20.97 79.01
CA SER A 359 18.46 21.56 80.20
C SER A 359 16.97 21.88 80.01
N SER A 360 16.37 21.49 78.89
CA SER A 360 14.96 21.75 78.60
C SER A 360 14.32 20.53 77.94
N PRO A 361 13.07 20.21 78.26
CA PRO A 361 12.34 19.16 77.56
C PRO A 361 12.22 19.48 76.07
N GLY A 362 11.96 18.44 75.27
CA GLY A 362 11.50 18.64 73.89
C GLY A 362 10.14 19.33 73.88
N GLY A 363 9.87 20.12 72.83
CA GLY A 363 8.54 20.70 72.63
C GLY A 363 7.55 19.59 72.28
N ASP A 364 6.32 19.71 72.76
CA ASP A 364 5.24 18.81 72.37
C ASP A 364 4.92 18.96 70.88
N GLY A 365 4.46 17.87 70.26
CA GLY A 365 3.89 17.93 68.91
C GLY A 365 2.47 18.53 68.94
N GLY A 366 2.12 19.29 67.92
CA GLY A 366 0.77 19.86 67.78
C GLY A 366 -0.27 18.81 67.36
N THR A 367 -1.54 19.06 67.66
CA THR A 367 -2.66 18.21 67.25
C THR A 367 -2.92 18.37 65.75
N ILE A 368 -3.05 17.25 65.03
CA ILE A 368 -3.32 17.25 63.59
C ILE A 368 -4.74 16.76 63.33
N THR A 369 -5.58 17.66 62.86
CA THR A 369 -6.95 17.32 62.43
C THR A 369 -7.13 17.25 60.92
N GLY A 370 -6.21 17.85 60.15
CA GLY A 370 -6.24 17.86 58.68
C GLY A 370 -5.65 16.60 58.02
N HIS A 371 -5.95 16.41 56.73
CA HIS A 371 -5.62 15.21 55.96
C HIS A 371 -4.30 15.36 55.18
N VAL A 372 -3.50 14.28 55.05
CA VAL A 372 -2.50 14.22 53.98
C VAL A 372 -3.23 14.06 52.66
N ALA A 373 -2.79 14.87 51.71
CA ALA A 373 -3.26 14.97 50.35
C ALA A 373 -3.59 13.63 49.68
N LYS A 374 -4.83 13.52 49.19
CA LYS A 374 -5.20 12.52 48.18
C LYS A 374 -4.44 12.83 46.88
N GLY A 375 -4.02 11.79 46.16
CA GLY A 375 -3.57 11.96 44.77
C GLY A 375 -4.73 12.34 43.87
N GLY A 376 -4.46 13.12 42.81
CA GLY A 376 -5.49 13.55 41.87
C GLY A 376 -6.12 12.38 41.13
N ASP A 377 -7.40 12.49 40.83
CA ASP A 377 -8.15 11.51 40.07
C ASP A 377 -7.83 11.63 38.56
N ALA A 378 -7.84 10.50 37.85
CA ALA A 378 -7.63 10.45 36.41
C ALA A 378 -8.84 9.86 35.70
N VAL A 379 -9.41 10.61 34.75
CA VAL A 379 -10.66 10.26 34.08
C VAL A 379 -10.53 10.36 32.57
N ILE A 380 -10.94 9.30 31.86
CA ILE A 380 -11.34 9.35 30.44
C ILE A 380 -12.84 9.04 30.40
N ASP A 381 -13.64 9.99 29.92
CA ASP A 381 -15.09 9.84 29.77
C ASP A 381 -15.50 10.11 28.31
N LEU A 382 -15.89 9.06 27.62
CA LEU A 382 -16.36 9.07 26.24
C LEU A 382 -17.86 8.79 26.23
N THR A 383 -18.65 9.85 26.41
CA THR A 383 -20.12 9.77 26.41
C THR A 383 -20.67 10.20 25.04
N GLN A 384 -21.35 9.30 24.33
CA GLN A 384 -21.79 9.48 22.96
C GLN A 384 -23.24 9.04 22.76
N GLN A 385 -23.95 9.73 21.87
CA GLN A 385 -25.35 9.38 21.59
C GLN A 385 -25.51 8.25 20.56
N ILE A 386 -24.60 8.10 19.58
CA ILE A 386 -24.82 7.21 18.44
C ILE A 386 -23.64 6.28 18.17
N TYR A 387 -22.43 6.83 17.93
CA TYR A 387 -21.30 6.06 17.39
C TYR A 387 -19.96 6.47 18.02
N LEU A 388 -19.22 5.50 18.53
CA LEU A 388 -17.82 5.63 18.93
C LEU A 388 -16.98 4.59 18.17
N SER A 389 -15.92 4.99 17.47
CA SER A 389 -14.89 4.08 16.96
C SER A 389 -13.52 4.38 17.55
N SER A 390 -12.81 3.34 17.94
CA SER A 390 -11.43 3.36 18.40
C SER A 390 -10.66 2.26 17.69
N TYR A 391 -9.73 2.64 16.81
CA TYR A 391 -8.92 1.71 16.03
C TYR A 391 -7.43 1.88 16.33
N VAL A 392 -6.79 0.88 16.94
CA VAL A 392 -5.36 0.90 17.28
C VAL A 392 -5.00 2.14 18.11
N THR A 393 -5.78 2.37 19.15
CA THR A 393 -5.64 3.53 20.04
C THR A 393 -5.24 3.07 21.43
N ASP A 394 -4.41 3.83 22.11
CA ASP A 394 -4.02 3.60 23.49
C ASP A 394 -4.72 4.62 24.41
N LEU A 395 -5.61 4.14 25.27
CA LEU A 395 -6.32 4.93 26.28
C LEU A 395 -5.79 4.52 27.66
N ALA A 396 -5.06 5.41 28.32
CA ALA A 396 -4.50 5.13 29.64
C ALA A 396 -4.88 6.21 30.65
N VAL A 397 -5.32 5.78 31.83
CA VAL A 397 -5.51 6.64 33.00
C VAL A 397 -4.72 6.12 34.18
N GLN A 398 -4.07 7.03 34.90
CA GLN A 398 -3.36 6.71 36.13
C GLN A 398 -3.69 7.74 37.22
N GLY A 399 -4.26 7.29 38.33
CA GLY A 399 -4.46 8.16 39.49
C GLY A 399 -3.13 8.56 40.12
N GLY A 400 -3.08 9.74 40.72
CA GLY A 400 -1.91 10.25 41.41
C GLY A 400 -1.60 9.48 42.69
N GLY A 401 -0.33 9.42 43.10
CA GLY A 401 0.03 8.84 44.39
C GLY A 401 -0.51 9.69 45.55
N GLY A 402 -0.97 9.05 46.62
CA GLY A 402 -1.25 9.74 47.87
C GLY A 402 0.02 10.32 48.48
N GLY A 403 -0.09 11.45 49.17
CA GLY A 403 1.04 12.08 49.85
C GLY A 403 1.65 11.17 50.92
N ARG A 404 2.97 11.21 51.08
CA ARG A 404 3.68 10.41 52.08
C ARG A 404 3.69 11.11 53.44
N ALA A 405 3.69 10.31 54.50
CA ALA A 405 4.00 10.81 55.83
C ALA A 405 5.49 11.12 55.97
N GLY A 406 5.80 12.17 56.73
CA GLY A 406 7.16 12.63 56.97
C GLY A 406 7.87 11.72 57.97
N ASN A 407 9.12 11.40 57.65
CA ASN A 407 10.01 10.65 58.55
C ASN A 407 10.31 11.45 59.84
N GLY A 408 10.50 10.73 60.95
CA GLY A 408 11.00 11.32 62.20
C GLY A 408 12.45 11.80 62.07
N GLY A 409 12.84 12.77 62.90
CA GLY A 409 14.19 13.32 62.90
C GLY A 409 15.21 12.30 63.39
N GLU A 410 16.26 12.05 62.60
CA GLU A 410 17.37 11.17 63.01
C GLU A 410 18.29 11.84 64.03
N ALA A 411 18.66 11.12 65.09
CA ALA A 411 19.72 11.51 66.01
C ALA A 411 21.00 10.71 65.69
N GLN A 412 22.03 11.38 65.18
CA GLN A 412 23.29 10.74 64.80
C GLN A 412 24.34 10.73 65.93
N GLY A 413 24.06 11.42 67.05
CA GLY A 413 24.95 11.50 68.21
C GLY A 413 24.75 10.38 69.25
N PRO A 414 25.78 9.97 70.00
CA PRO A 414 25.72 8.87 70.99
C PRO A 414 24.82 9.13 72.21
N SER A 415 24.21 10.31 72.30
CA SER A 415 23.36 10.74 73.42
C SER A 415 22.14 11.57 73.02
N GLY A 416 21.87 11.73 71.72
CA GLY A 416 20.69 12.44 71.23
C GLY A 416 19.50 11.50 71.12
N ALA A 417 18.29 12.00 71.39
CA ALA A 417 17.05 11.31 71.08
C ALA A 417 16.50 11.84 69.75
N GLY A 418 16.03 10.93 68.88
CA GLY A 418 15.32 11.30 67.66
C GLY A 418 13.93 11.84 67.98
N GLY A 419 13.51 12.89 67.27
CA GLY A 419 12.13 13.37 67.33
C GLY A 419 11.18 12.35 66.68
N GLY A 420 9.93 12.28 67.15
CA GLY A 420 8.92 11.44 66.50
C GLY A 420 8.58 11.96 65.09
N GLY A 421 8.02 11.11 64.23
CA GLY A 421 7.51 11.51 62.91
C GLY A 421 6.12 12.17 63.01
N TYR A 422 5.56 12.61 61.89
CA TYR A 422 4.19 13.14 61.68
C TYR A 422 3.58 14.14 62.72
N SER A 423 3.48 13.83 64.02
CA SER A 423 3.08 14.70 65.14
C SER A 423 4.00 14.54 66.37
N GLY A 424 5.21 14.04 66.16
CA GLY A 424 6.07 13.62 67.24
C GLY A 424 6.60 14.79 68.07
N GLY A 425 6.59 14.61 69.39
CA GLY A 425 7.29 15.50 70.28
C GLY A 425 8.81 15.47 70.04
N GLY A 426 9.46 16.58 70.37
CA GLY A 426 10.90 16.72 70.27
C GLY A 426 11.62 15.74 71.19
N GLY A 427 12.81 15.28 70.77
CA GLY A 427 13.65 14.43 71.60
C GLY A 427 14.18 15.19 72.83
N GLY A 428 14.12 14.57 74.01
CA GLY A 428 14.74 15.08 75.23
C GLY A 428 16.24 14.75 75.29
N VAL A 429 17.01 15.51 76.06
CA VAL A 429 18.47 15.33 76.18
C VAL A 429 18.91 15.28 77.63
N TYR A 430 19.72 14.26 77.95
CA TYR A 430 20.66 14.18 79.07
C TYR A 430 20.39 15.11 80.28
N GLY A 431 19.76 14.60 81.35
CA GLY A 431 19.68 15.30 82.63
C GLY A 431 21.07 15.56 83.22
N ALA A 432 21.56 16.79 83.10
CA ALA A 432 22.87 17.16 83.60
C ALA A 432 22.82 17.55 85.09
N SER A 433 23.35 16.66 85.92
CA SER A 433 23.78 16.85 87.32
C SER A 433 22.73 16.64 88.42
N GLU A 434 23.21 16.06 89.54
CA GLU A 434 22.49 15.73 90.78
C GLU A 434 21.79 16.91 91.48
N LEU A 435 21.82 18.13 90.91
CA LEU A 435 21.41 19.35 91.61
C LEU A 435 20.00 19.85 91.25
N ASP A 436 19.36 19.35 90.21
CA ASP A 436 17.93 19.60 89.96
C ASP A 436 17.33 18.44 89.12
N PRO A 437 16.56 17.52 89.72
CA PRO A 437 15.97 16.36 89.02
C PRO A 437 14.78 16.73 88.15
N GLN A 438 14.63 17.98 87.69
CA GLN A 438 13.58 18.33 86.73
C GLN A 438 13.87 17.64 85.40
N GLU A 439 12.89 16.85 84.98
CA GLU A 439 13.01 15.71 84.10
C GLU A 439 13.24 16.16 82.65
N ALA A 440 14.30 15.66 82.01
CA ALA A 440 14.61 15.92 80.60
C ALA A 440 13.77 14.99 79.70
N ASP A 441 12.46 15.13 79.83
CA ASP A 441 11.49 14.27 79.16
C ASP A 441 11.40 14.60 77.66
N GLY A 442 11.05 13.59 76.88
CA GLY A 442 10.66 13.81 75.49
C GLY A 442 9.30 14.52 75.45
N GLY A 443 9.09 15.39 74.46
CA GLY A 443 7.78 16.01 74.27
C GLY A 443 6.71 14.95 73.95
N ASP A 444 5.48 15.20 74.38
CA ASP A 444 4.34 14.35 74.04
C ASP A 444 4.05 14.43 72.53
N GLY A 445 3.56 13.33 71.96
CA GLY A 445 3.08 13.31 70.58
C GLY A 445 1.68 13.95 70.48
N GLY A 446 1.44 14.71 69.43
CA GLY A 446 0.12 15.24 69.12
C GLY A 446 -0.89 14.17 68.72
N THR A 447 -2.18 14.43 68.90
CA THR A 447 -3.24 13.54 68.40
C THR A 447 -3.41 13.71 66.89
N VAL A 448 -3.46 12.61 66.13
CA VAL A 448 -3.65 12.61 64.67
C VAL A 448 -5.01 12.03 64.32
N THR A 449 -5.97 12.88 63.97
CA THR A 449 -7.31 12.43 63.53
C THR A 449 -7.48 12.39 62.02
N GLY A 450 -6.63 13.09 61.26
CA GLY A 450 -6.68 13.14 59.80
C GLY A 450 -6.15 11.89 59.09
N SER A 451 -6.58 11.67 57.85
CA SER A 451 -6.17 10.51 57.05
C SER A 451 -4.86 10.74 56.31
N VAL A 452 -4.11 9.67 56.01
CA VAL A 452 -2.81 9.80 55.32
C VAL A 452 -2.91 9.37 53.87
N GLY A 453 -3.24 10.31 52.98
CA GLY A 453 -3.01 10.26 51.53
C GLY A 453 -3.54 9.00 50.85
N SER A 454 -4.79 8.98 50.43
CA SER A 454 -5.26 7.91 49.53
C SER A 454 -4.76 8.16 48.12
N GLY A 455 -4.53 7.08 47.38
CA GLY A 455 -4.26 7.19 45.94
C GLY A 455 -5.45 7.78 45.19
N GLY A 456 -5.17 8.46 44.08
CA GLY A 456 -6.19 8.95 43.16
C GLY A 456 -6.87 7.81 42.41
N ASP A 457 -8.15 7.97 42.12
CA ASP A 457 -8.94 7.02 41.36
C ASP A 457 -8.62 7.12 39.86
N ALA A 458 -8.82 6.02 39.16
CA ALA A 458 -8.56 5.88 37.73
C ALA A 458 -9.80 5.32 37.04
N PHE A 459 -10.44 6.13 36.19
CA PHE A 459 -11.70 5.78 35.55
C PHE A 459 -11.67 5.96 34.03
N ILE A 460 -12.02 4.90 33.31
CA ILE A 460 -12.37 4.95 31.88
C ILE A 460 -13.84 4.58 31.72
N GLY A 461 -14.66 5.58 31.40
CA GLY A 461 -16.05 5.42 31.03
C GLY A 461 -16.23 5.55 29.53
N ILE A 462 -16.82 4.55 28.90
CA ILE A 462 -17.24 4.62 27.50
C ILE A 462 -18.73 4.32 27.48
N ASP A 463 -19.56 5.31 27.17
CA ASP A 463 -21.01 5.15 27.05
C ASP A 463 -21.44 5.56 25.64
N SER A 464 -21.76 4.59 24.79
CA SER A 464 -22.26 4.86 23.44
C SER A 464 -23.27 3.81 23.00
N TYR A 465 -24.24 4.22 22.17
CA TYR A 465 -25.18 3.27 21.58
C TYR A 465 -24.45 2.17 20.78
N THR A 466 -23.45 2.57 19.97
CA THR A 466 -22.56 1.67 19.23
C THR A 466 -21.11 2.04 19.52
N THR A 467 -20.33 1.07 19.99
CA THR A 467 -18.90 1.25 20.29
C THR A 467 -18.09 0.24 19.50
N TYR A 468 -17.09 0.67 18.74
CA TYR A 468 -16.11 -0.22 18.12
C TYR A 468 -14.75 0.02 18.76
N MET A 469 -14.19 -0.99 19.43
CA MET A 469 -12.82 -0.97 19.93
C MET A 469 -12.03 -2.10 19.31
N ILE A 470 -11.16 -1.75 18.38
CA ILE A 470 -10.45 -2.69 17.50
C ILE A 470 -8.95 -2.54 17.72
N ALA A 471 -8.31 -3.60 18.23
CA ALA A 471 -6.86 -3.67 18.45
C ALA A 471 -6.30 -2.49 19.26
N SER A 472 -7.09 -1.99 20.23
CA SER A 472 -6.74 -0.85 21.09
C SER A 472 -6.15 -1.34 22.43
N GLY A 473 -5.33 -0.50 23.07
CA GLY A 473 -4.93 -0.66 24.47
C GLY A 473 -5.83 0.19 25.36
N VAL A 474 -6.36 -0.38 26.44
CA VAL A 474 -7.17 0.35 27.42
C VAL A 474 -6.68 0.01 28.82
N SER A 475 -6.11 0.97 29.54
CA SER A 475 -5.52 0.74 30.86
C SER A 475 -6.01 1.74 31.89
N ALA A 476 -6.51 1.25 33.03
CA ALA A 476 -6.83 2.08 34.18
C ALA A 476 -6.01 1.60 35.39
N ARG A 477 -5.22 2.50 35.97
CA ARG A 477 -4.39 2.21 37.13
C ARG A 477 -4.63 3.19 38.28
N GLY A 478 -5.14 2.70 39.39
CA GLY A 478 -5.30 3.52 40.60
C GLY A 478 -3.95 3.99 41.13
N GLY A 479 -3.93 5.17 41.72
CA GLY A 479 -2.73 5.72 42.36
C GLY A 479 -2.35 4.92 43.61
N PRO A 480 -1.05 4.75 43.92
CA PRO A 480 -0.66 4.14 45.18
C PRO A 480 -1.13 5.00 46.37
N GLY A 481 -1.53 4.37 47.47
CA GLY A 481 -1.73 5.07 48.74
C GLY A 481 -0.43 5.63 49.29
N GLY A 482 -0.54 6.61 50.17
CA GLY A 482 0.56 7.29 50.84
C GLY A 482 1.39 6.32 51.66
N ALA A 483 2.71 6.40 51.52
CA ALA A 483 3.61 5.59 52.34
C ALA A 483 3.62 6.09 53.79
N GLN A 484 3.74 5.17 54.73
CA GLN A 484 4.07 5.51 56.12
C GLN A 484 5.48 6.10 56.18
N GLY A 485 5.67 7.14 57.00
CA GLY A 485 7.00 7.69 57.25
C GLY A 485 7.83 6.70 58.04
N ASP A 486 9.11 6.58 57.70
CA ASP A 486 10.04 5.74 58.44
C ASP A 486 10.27 6.34 59.85
N ALA A 487 10.38 5.45 60.84
CA ALA A 487 10.91 5.83 62.15
C ALA A 487 12.37 6.28 61.99
N GLY A 488 12.79 7.33 62.70
CA GLY A 488 14.17 7.78 62.66
C GLY A 488 15.12 6.63 63.01
N LEU A 489 16.09 6.35 62.12
CA LEU A 489 17.05 5.27 62.32
C LEU A 489 17.89 5.54 63.59
N LEU A 490 17.93 4.55 64.48
CA LEU A 490 18.95 4.52 65.54
C LEU A 490 20.32 4.40 64.88
N GLY A 491 21.16 5.42 65.04
CA GLY A 491 22.58 5.31 64.68
C GLY A 491 23.17 4.03 65.29
N ASN A 492 23.90 3.26 64.48
CA ASN A 492 24.48 1.98 64.88
C ASN A 492 25.47 2.16 66.04
N VAL A 493 24.99 2.21 67.29
CA VAL A 493 25.82 2.29 68.48
C VAL A 493 26.40 0.90 68.73
N THR A 494 27.52 0.64 68.07
CA THR A 494 28.36 -0.53 68.32
C THR A 494 29.00 -0.35 69.70
N GLU A 495 28.36 -0.92 70.73
CA GLU A 495 28.91 -1.20 72.07
C GLU A 495 28.92 -0.08 73.14
N GLY A 496 27.85 0.72 73.29
CA GLY A 496 27.64 1.59 74.47
C GLY A 496 26.16 1.78 74.86
N PRO A 497 25.77 1.69 76.16
CA PRO A 497 24.36 1.57 76.60
C PRO A 497 23.55 2.89 76.67
N ILE A 498 23.85 3.92 75.86
CA ILE A 498 23.43 5.31 76.13
C ILE A 498 22.53 5.95 75.05
N GLY A 499 22.18 5.25 73.95
CA GLY A 499 21.27 5.80 72.92
C GLY A 499 19.79 5.64 73.28
N GLY A 500 19.03 6.74 73.25
CA GLY A 500 17.56 6.70 73.27
C GLY A 500 17.00 6.52 71.86
N GLY A 501 16.03 5.61 71.68
CA GLY A 501 15.34 5.40 70.41
C GLY A 501 14.61 6.65 69.92
N GLY A 502 14.65 6.91 68.61
CA GLY A 502 13.72 7.86 67.99
C GLY A 502 12.29 7.34 68.07
N GLY A 503 11.33 8.24 68.26
CA GLY A 503 9.90 7.88 68.25
C GLY A 503 9.49 7.29 66.91
N ALA A 504 8.80 6.14 66.93
CA ALA A 504 8.33 5.47 65.72
C ALA A 504 7.04 6.11 65.19
N GLY A 505 6.95 6.27 63.86
CA GLY A 505 5.72 6.50 63.09
C GLY A 505 4.80 7.64 63.54
N TYR A 506 3.61 7.69 62.93
CA TYR A 506 2.59 8.77 62.91
C TYR A 506 2.32 9.64 64.16
N SER A 507 2.69 9.21 65.36
CA SER A 507 2.51 9.99 66.59
C SER A 507 3.46 9.55 67.71
N GLY A 508 4.62 8.99 67.36
CA GLY A 508 5.60 8.58 68.35
C GLY A 508 5.97 9.75 69.26
N GLY A 509 5.77 9.59 70.57
CA GLY A 509 6.28 10.53 71.55
C GLY A 509 7.82 10.65 71.42
N GLY A 510 8.36 11.81 71.81
CA GLY A 510 9.79 12.04 71.76
C GLY A 510 10.54 10.99 72.59
N GLY A 511 11.64 10.46 72.05
CA GLY A 511 12.49 9.55 72.81
C GLY A 511 13.07 10.25 74.03
N ALA A 512 13.05 9.60 75.19
CA ALA A 512 13.77 10.08 76.36
C ALA A 512 15.25 9.70 76.29
N GLY A 513 16.13 10.65 76.60
CA GLY A 513 17.56 10.38 76.76
C GLY A 513 17.84 9.54 78.01
N ARG A 514 18.81 8.61 77.92
CA ARG A 514 19.26 7.84 79.09
C ARG A 514 20.43 8.57 79.77
N GLY A 515 20.27 8.94 81.05
CA GLY A 515 21.36 9.53 81.83
C GLY A 515 22.54 8.57 81.98
N ALA A 516 23.79 9.03 81.80
CA ALA A 516 24.95 8.13 81.76
C ALA A 516 25.31 7.46 83.10
N ASN A 517 24.75 7.93 84.22
CA ASN A 517 25.21 7.51 85.56
C ASN A 517 24.13 6.91 86.46
N ASP A 518 22.85 6.92 86.08
CA ASP A 518 21.79 6.35 86.93
C ASP A 518 20.77 5.52 86.15
N ARG A 519 20.22 4.49 86.81
CA ARG A 519 19.44 3.41 86.17
C ARG A 519 18.02 3.81 85.76
N THR A 520 17.62 5.07 85.94
CA THR A 520 16.27 5.55 85.65
C THR A 520 16.29 6.34 84.33
N PRO A 521 15.76 5.78 83.23
CA PRO A 521 15.52 6.53 81.99
C PRO A 521 14.60 7.73 82.28
N GLY A 522 14.77 8.85 81.56
CA GLY A 522 13.72 9.88 81.50
C GLY A 522 12.41 9.29 80.97
N VAL A 523 11.29 9.96 81.21
CA VAL A 523 9.98 9.47 80.76
C VAL A 523 9.89 9.77 79.27
N PRO A 524 9.76 8.75 78.39
CA PRO A 524 9.46 9.02 76.98
C PRO A 524 8.11 9.74 76.90
N GLY A 525 8.00 10.70 76.00
CA GLY A 525 6.73 11.39 75.75
C GLY A 525 5.63 10.38 75.43
N VAL A 526 4.42 10.66 75.89
CA VAL A 526 3.25 9.82 75.60
C VAL A 526 2.95 9.92 74.10
N PRO A 527 2.89 8.80 73.36
CA PRO A 527 2.44 8.83 71.97
C PRO A 527 1.01 9.36 71.90
N GLY A 528 0.76 10.29 70.98
CA GLY A 528 -0.60 10.77 70.73
C GLY A 528 -1.46 9.70 70.03
N ASP A 529 -2.78 9.81 70.12
CA ASP A 529 -3.68 8.87 69.46
C ASP A 529 -3.66 9.08 67.93
N VAL A 530 -3.33 8.03 67.16
CA VAL A 530 -3.56 8.02 65.71
C VAL A 530 -4.94 7.43 65.45
N ILE A 531 -5.93 8.29 65.23
CA ILE A 531 -7.32 7.90 65.01
C ILE A 531 -7.63 7.80 63.51
N GLY A 532 -7.01 8.65 62.67
CA GLY A 532 -7.28 8.74 61.22
C GLY A 532 -6.76 7.55 60.38
N PRO A 533 -7.45 7.20 59.27
CA PRO A 533 -7.06 6.07 58.42
C PRO A 533 -5.80 6.37 57.59
N VAL A 534 -4.93 5.38 57.38
CA VAL A 534 -3.88 5.47 56.35
C VAL A 534 -4.55 5.20 55.01
N GLY A 535 -4.22 5.99 53.99
CA GLY A 535 -4.91 6.03 52.71
C GLY A 535 -4.77 4.73 51.92
N ASP A 536 -5.89 4.23 51.45
CA ASP A 536 -5.95 3.09 50.55
C ASP A 536 -5.39 3.45 49.17
N GLY A 537 -5.05 2.41 48.40
CA GLY A 537 -4.78 2.61 46.98
C GLY A 537 -6.03 3.08 46.25
N GLY A 538 -5.86 3.94 45.25
CA GLY A 538 -6.97 4.44 44.44
C GLY A 538 -7.66 3.33 43.65
N HIS A 539 -8.96 3.46 43.44
CA HIS A 539 -9.76 2.51 42.70
C HIS A 539 -9.46 2.59 41.20
N ALA A 540 -9.50 1.46 40.50
CA ALA A 540 -9.37 1.41 39.05
C ALA A 540 -10.63 0.83 38.42
N ARG A 541 -11.20 1.53 37.45
CA ARG A 541 -12.46 1.16 36.84
C ARG A 541 -12.48 1.41 35.33
N ILE A 542 -12.84 0.38 34.57
CA ILE A 542 -13.16 0.48 33.14
C ILE A 542 -14.61 0.01 32.96
N ILE A 543 -15.46 0.87 32.40
CA ILE A 543 -16.83 0.52 32.03
C ILE A 543 -17.06 0.81 30.56
N LEU A 544 -17.43 -0.25 29.84
CA LEU A 544 -17.92 -0.20 28.49
C LEU A 544 -19.44 -0.33 28.52
N ALA A 545 -20.12 0.81 28.59
CA ALA A 545 -21.56 0.90 28.46
C ALA A 545 -21.95 1.09 26.99
N GLY A 546 -22.97 0.34 26.57
CA GLY A 546 -23.52 0.46 25.23
C GLY A 546 -24.45 -0.66 24.87
N ASN A 547 -25.37 -0.39 23.94
CA ASN A 547 -26.33 -1.38 23.50
C ASN A 547 -25.72 -2.37 22.50
N ARG A 548 -24.75 -1.91 21.70
CA ARG A 548 -24.09 -2.68 20.64
C ARG A 548 -22.57 -2.43 20.63
N PRO A 549 -21.84 -2.85 21.67
CA PRO A 549 -20.39 -2.74 21.68
C PRO A 549 -19.78 -3.86 20.83
N THR A 550 -18.68 -3.56 20.16
CA THR A 550 -17.79 -4.50 19.48
C THR A 550 -16.41 -4.28 20.08
N VAL A 551 -16.00 -5.15 21.00
CA VAL A 551 -14.64 -5.19 21.52
C VAL A 551 -13.94 -6.38 20.89
N THR A 552 -12.88 -6.16 20.13
CA THR A 552 -12.17 -7.26 19.46
C THR A 552 -11.27 -8.04 20.42
N ALA A 553 -11.02 -9.31 20.15
CA ALA A 553 -10.09 -10.14 20.93
C ALA A 553 -8.64 -9.63 20.91
N SER A 554 -8.29 -8.76 19.94
CA SER A 554 -7.00 -8.09 19.87
C SER A 554 -6.90 -6.83 20.73
N THR A 555 -7.99 -6.40 21.36
CA THR A 555 -7.99 -5.25 22.28
C THR A 555 -7.44 -5.70 23.64
N ASP A 556 -6.41 -5.03 24.13
CA ASP A 556 -5.76 -5.33 25.39
C ASP A 556 -6.32 -4.43 26.50
N ILE A 557 -6.83 -5.01 27.59
CA ILE A 557 -7.53 -4.29 28.65
C ILE A 557 -6.93 -4.63 30.01
N HIS A 558 -6.41 -3.62 30.70
CA HIS A 558 -5.80 -3.74 32.02
C HIS A 558 -6.53 -2.87 33.04
N VAL A 559 -6.92 -3.45 34.17
CA VAL A 559 -7.44 -2.73 35.33
C VAL A 559 -6.61 -3.13 36.53
N LEU A 560 -5.92 -2.16 37.13
CA LEU A 560 -5.04 -2.41 38.28
C LEU A 560 -5.34 -1.42 39.38
N GLY A 561 -5.82 -1.91 40.52
CA GLY A 561 -6.02 -1.08 41.70
C GLY A 561 -4.68 -0.50 42.18
N GLY A 562 -4.72 0.68 42.78
CA GLY A 562 -3.56 1.23 43.46
C GLY A 562 -3.09 0.29 44.57
N SER A 563 -1.77 0.17 44.77
CA SER A 563 -1.27 -0.51 45.97
C SER A 563 -1.65 0.31 47.21
N GLY A 564 -2.07 -0.34 48.29
CA GLY A 564 -2.20 0.34 49.59
C GLY A 564 -0.85 0.94 50.03
N GLY A 565 -0.91 1.91 50.95
CA GLY A 565 0.28 2.50 51.55
C GLY A 565 1.28 1.46 52.08
N ALA A 566 2.56 1.66 51.83
CA ALA A 566 3.61 0.75 52.32
C ALA A 566 3.59 0.71 53.85
N LYS A 567 3.55 -0.51 54.43
CA LYS A 567 3.71 -0.71 55.88
C LYS A 567 5.10 -0.22 56.30
N ALA A 568 5.18 0.48 57.44
CA ALA A 568 6.45 0.76 58.09
C ALA A 568 7.24 -0.55 58.31
N ALA A 569 8.58 -0.46 58.27
CA ALA A 569 9.44 -1.56 58.66
C ALA A 569 9.05 -2.07 60.06
N GLU A 570 9.16 -3.40 60.28
CA GLU A 570 8.78 -4.01 61.57
C GLU A 570 9.35 -3.19 62.75
N PRO A 571 8.53 -2.89 63.78
CA PRO A 571 9.01 -2.12 64.92
C PRO A 571 10.24 -2.79 65.53
N PRO A 572 11.21 -2.02 66.05
CA PRO A 572 12.35 -2.58 66.76
C PRO A 572 11.86 -3.49 67.89
N LYS A 573 12.49 -4.66 68.04
CA LYS A 573 12.07 -5.79 68.90
C LYS A 573 11.99 -5.50 70.42
N ASP A 574 12.13 -4.25 70.86
CA ASP A 574 12.23 -3.90 72.28
C ASP A 574 10.98 -3.09 72.73
N PRO A 575 10.15 -3.62 73.66
CA PRO A 575 8.85 -3.06 74.04
C PRO A 575 8.90 -1.75 74.86
N LEU A 576 10.08 -1.12 74.95
CA LEU A 576 10.29 0.13 75.70
C LEU A 576 10.14 1.39 74.82
N TRP A 577 9.84 1.22 73.54
CA TRP A 577 9.71 2.31 72.58
C TRP A 577 8.36 2.16 71.89
N GLY A 578 7.54 3.21 71.88
CA GLY A 578 6.11 3.16 71.54
C GLY A 578 5.81 2.27 70.32
N GLU A 579 5.09 1.16 70.53
CA GLU A 579 4.60 0.32 69.45
C GLU A 579 3.52 1.11 68.69
N THR A 580 3.82 1.55 67.48
CA THR A 580 2.78 2.05 66.59
C THR A 580 1.93 0.88 66.12
N ALA A 581 0.61 0.98 66.28
CA ALA A 581 -0.32 0.03 65.70
C ALA A 581 -0.18 0.07 64.17
N ASN A 582 0.43 -0.97 63.59
CA ASN A 582 0.50 -1.14 62.14
C ASN A 582 -0.93 -1.19 61.56
N ARG A 583 -1.38 -0.10 60.93
CA ARG A 583 -2.64 -0.10 60.19
C ARG A 583 -2.42 -0.74 58.83
N THR A 584 -3.23 -1.74 58.50
CA THR A 584 -3.27 -2.36 57.17
C THR A 584 -4.09 -1.48 56.24
N THR A 585 -3.47 -0.87 55.23
CA THR A 585 -4.18 -0.31 54.07
C THR A 585 -4.63 -1.43 53.15
N ILE A 586 -5.73 -1.22 52.43
CA ILE A 586 -6.14 -2.12 51.34
C ILE A 586 -5.66 -1.58 49.99
N ASN A 587 -5.43 -2.50 49.05
CA ASN A 587 -5.28 -2.11 47.65
C ASN A 587 -6.62 -1.58 47.13
N GLY A 588 -6.55 -0.67 46.17
CA GLY A 588 -7.72 -0.17 45.48
C GLY A 588 -8.48 -1.29 44.79
N THR A 589 -9.80 -1.15 44.68
CA THR A 589 -10.62 -2.14 44.01
C THR A 589 -10.46 -2.06 42.50
N GLU A 590 -10.50 -3.20 41.84
CA GLU A 590 -10.54 -3.32 40.37
C GLU A 590 -11.97 -3.59 39.92
N HIS A 591 -12.48 -2.78 39.00
CA HIS A 591 -13.80 -2.97 38.42
C HIS A 591 -13.76 -2.89 36.90
N LEU A 592 -13.88 -4.05 36.25
CA LEU A 592 -13.96 -4.16 34.80
C LEU A 592 -15.36 -4.59 34.37
N PHE A 593 -15.97 -3.83 33.47
CA PHE A 593 -17.24 -4.19 32.85
C PHE A 593 -17.12 -4.19 31.32
N ILE A 594 -17.14 -5.38 30.72
CA ILE A 594 -17.19 -5.63 29.28
C ILE A 594 -18.48 -6.42 28.99
N PRO A 595 -19.48 -5.81 28.32
CA PRO A 595 -20.69 -6.50 27.91
C PRO A 595 -20.42 -7.47 26.74
N MET A 596 -21.42 -8.29 26.39
CA MET A 596 -21.34 -9.13 25.19
C MET A 596 -21.13 -8.27 23.94
N SER A 597 -20.11 -8.61 23.16
CA SER A 597 -19.75 -7.91 21.95
C SER A 597 -20.49 -8.43 20.71
N GLU A 598 -20.80 -7.50 19.81
CA GLU A 598 -21.25 -7.73 18.44
C GLU A 598 -20.04 -7.99 17.53
N PRO A 599 -19.96 -9.13 16.81
CA PRO A 599 -18.88 -9.36 15.83
C PRO A 599 -18.94 -8.38 14.65
N LEU A 600 -17.78 -7.87 14.21
CA LEU A 600 -17.68 -7.06 12.98
C LEU A 600 -17.32 -7.96 11.79
N LEU A 601 -18.12 -7.89 10.71
CA LEU A 601 -17.87 -8.63 9.47
C LEU A 601 -16.72 -7.96 8.69
N ALA A 602 -15.65 -8.72 8.42
CA ALA A 602 -14.42 -8.19 7.82
C ALA A 602 -14.59 -7.86 6.33
N GLN A 603 -15.45 -8.60 5.64
CA GLN A 603 -15.72 -8.40 4.22
C GLN A 603 -17.21 -8.16 4.00
N ARG A 604 -17.55 -6.91 3.64
CA ARG A 604 -18.87 -6.58 3.11
C ARG A 604 -18.85 -6.89 1.61
N TYR A 605 -19.35 -8.05 1.20
CA TYR A 605 -19.56 -8.42 -0.20
C TYR A 605 -20.72 -7.61 -0.83
N ASN A 606 -20.77 -6.30 -0.59
CA ASN A 606 -22.01 -5.55 -0.76
C ASN A 606 -22.46 -5.39 -2.21
N GLU A 607 -21.62 -5.66 -3.22
CA GLU A 607 -21.99 -5.45 -4.64
C GLU A 607 -21.36 -6.42 -5.65
N GLY A 608 -20.51 -7.36 -5.22
CA GLY A 608 -19.86 -8.30 -6.14
C GLY A 608 -20.74 -9.53 -6.43
N VAL A 609 -20.90 -9.89 -7.71
CA VAL A 609 -21.33 -11.23 -8.09
C VAL A 609 -20.15 -12.17 -7.85
N LEU A 610 -20.35 -13.14 -6.97
CA LEU A 610 -19.42 -14.21 -6.71
C LEU A 610 -19.80 -15.40 -7.56
N HIS A 611 -18.79 -15.96 -8.22
CA HIS A 611 -18.92 -17.19 -8.99
C HIS A 611 -18.47 -18.41 -8.16
N GLN A 612 -17.65 -18.20 -7.13
CA GLN A 612 -17.29 -19.22 -6.16
C GLN A 612 -17.91 -18.87 -4.79
N LEU A 613 -18.24 -19.89 -4.00
CA LEU A 613 -18.75 -19.68 -2.65
C LEU A 613 -17.72 -18.91 -1.82
N PRO A 614 -18.13 -17.82 -1.14
CA PRO A 614 -17.20 -17.03 -0.37
C PRO A 614 -16.70 -17.78 0.86
N VAL A 615 -15.51 -17.39 1.30
CA VAL A 615 -15.10 -17.60 2.69
C VAL A 615 -15.59 -16.40 3.48
N LEU A 616 -16.39 -16.64 4.51
CA LEU A 616 -16.95 -15.62 5.38
C LEU A 616 -15.99 -15.35 6.53
N TRP A 617 -15.53 -14.10 6.68
CA TRP A 617 -14.59 -13.69 7.73
C TRP A 617 -15.21 -12.62 8.63
N TRP A 618 -14.97 -12.73 9.92
CA TRP A 618 -15.33 -11.73 10.91
C TRP A 618 -14.18 -11.47 11.87
N THR A 619 -14.32 -10.46 12.71
CA THR A 619 -13.37 -10.18 13.79
C THR A 619 -13.74 -11.01 15.00
N ALA A 620 -12.75 -11.68 15.59
CA ALA A 620 -12.94 -12.32 16.89
C ALA A 620 -13.21 -11.23 17.95
N VAL A 621 -14.16 -11.48 18.84
CA VAL A 621 -14.54 -10.55 19.92
C VAL A 621 -13.93 -10.95 21.25
N HIS A 622 -13.76 -9.98 22.14
CA HIS A 622 -13.23 -10.15 23.48
C HIS A 622 -14.23 -10.86 24.39
N ASP A 623 -13.72 -11.52 25.43
CA ASP A 623 -14.53 -12.13 26.49
C ASP A 623 -15.39 -11.09 27.22
N SER A 624 -16.57 -11.52 27.68
CA SER A 624 -17.49 -10.69 28.44
C SER A 624 -17.26 -10.88 29.94
N THR A 625 -17.22 -9.79 30.71
CA THR A 625 -17.12 -9.90 32.18
C THR A 625 -18.42 -10.39 32.82
N THR A 626 -19.56 -10.25 32.13
CA THR A 626 -20.85 -10.73 32.62
C THR A 626 -21.23 -12.10 32.10
N ASN A 627 -20.61 -12.54 31.00
CA ASN A 627 -20.99 -13.76 30.28
C ASN A 627 -19.85 -14.76 30.06
N GLY A 628 -18.67 -14.50 30.61
CA GLY A 628 -17.52 -15.39 30.48
C GLY A 628 -16.89 -15.36 29.09
N ALA A 629 -16.16 -16.41 28.75
CA ALA A 629 -15.34 -16.48 27.55
C ALA A 629 -16.16 -16.74 26.28
N VAL A 630 -15.68 -16.26 25.14
CA VAL A 630 -16.23 -16.64 23.82
C VAL A 630 -15.83 -18.07 23.51
N VAL A 631 -16.82 -18.96 23.34
CA VAL A 631 -16.58 -20.39 23.08
C VAL A 631 -16.81 -20.78 21.62
N ASP A 632 -17.61 -20.01 20.89
CA ASP A 632 -18.09 -20.37 19.55
C ASP A 632 -18.67 -19.14 18.84
N TYR A 633 -18.86 -19.23 17.53
CA TYR A 633 -19.61 -18.26 16.72
C TYR A 633 -20.73 -18.96 15.96
N LEU A 634 -21.96 -18.49 16.15
CA LEU A 634 -23.11 -18.88 15.35
C LEU A 634 -23.12 -18.06 14.05
N VAL A 635 -22.83 -18.70 12.93
CA VAL A 635 -22.91 -18.11 11.59
C VAL A 635 -24.22 -18.55 10.94
N GLU A 636 -25.02 -17.58 10.53
CA GLU A 636 -26.31 -17.82 9.86
C GLU A 636 -26.27 -17.22 8.46
N VAL A 637 -26.70 -17.99 7.46
CA VAL A 637 -26.89 -17.56 6.06
C VAL A 637 -28.34 -17.80 5.67
N SER A 638 -28.97 -16.81 5.05
CA SER A 638 -30.39 -16.81 4.72
C SER A 638 -30.64 -16.15 3.36
N THR A 639 -31.67 -16.61 2.64
CA THR A 639 -32.20 -15.91 1.45
C THR A 639 -33.15 -14.75 1.81
N ASP A 640 -33.49 -14.60 3.09
CA ASP A 640 -34.35 -13.56 3.65
C ASP A 640 -33.53 -12.62 4.55
N GLN A 641 -33.61 -11.31 4.29
CA GLN A 641 -32.90 -10.30 5.07
C GLN A 641 -33.33 -10.28 6.55
N GLN A 642 -34.55 -10.73 6.86
CA GLN A 642 -35.07 -10.84 8.22
C GLN A 642 -34.67 -12.15 8.91
N PHE A 643 -33.98 -13.05 8.21
CA PHE A 643 -33.60 -14.38 8.70
C PHE A 643 -34.81 -15.22 9.14
N GLY A 644 -35.95 -15.08 8.46
CA GLY A 644 -37.13 -15.91 8.68
C GLY A 644 -36.94 -17.36 8.19
N PHE A 645 -36.02 -17.58 7.24
CA PHE A 645 -35.64 -18.90 6.74
C PHE A 645 -34.11 -19.04 6.63
N ILE A 646 -33.51 -19.89 7.46
CA ILE A 646 -32.05 -20.06 7.51
C ILE A 646 -31.65 -21.23 6.62
N GLU A 647 -30.78 -20.95 5.64
CA GLU A 647 -30.24 -21.93 4.69
C GLU A 647 -29.05 -22.68 5.28
N LEU A 648 -28.22 -21.96 6.04
CA LEU A 648 -27.09 -22.51 6.77
C LEU A 648 -27.05 -21.92 8.17
N SER A 649 -26.91 -22.78 9.16
CA SER A 649 -26.61 -22.43 10.55
C SER A 649 -25.41 -23.26 10.99
N SER A 650 -24.27 -22.61 11.20
CA SER A 650 -23.03 -23.28 11.60
C SER A 650 -22.48 -22.67 12.89
N ARG A 651 -21.79 -23.51 13.65
CA ARG A 651 -21.07 -23.17 14.87
C ARG A 651 -19.59 -23.39 14.61
N ASP A 652 -18.81 -22.31 14.62
CA ASP A 652 -17.38 -22.36 14.38
C ASP A 652 -16.61 -21.59 15.47
N PRO A 653 -15.64 -22.21 16.17
CA PRO A 653 -14.82 -21.52 17.15
C PRO A 653 -13.83 -20.53 16.52
N LEU A 654 -13.54 -20.66 15.22
CA LEU A 654 -12.63 -19.79 14.50
C LEU A 654 -13.39 -18.67 13.79
N PRO A 655 -12.80 -17.47 13.62
CA PRO A 655 -13.47 -16.33 12.99
C PRO A 655 -13.53 -16.41 11.45
N VAL A 656 -13.70 -17.61 10.91
CA VAL A 656 -13.69 -17.93 9.48
C VAL A 656 -14.58 -19.14 9.19
N LEU A 657 -15.42 -19.04 8.17
CA LEU A 657 -16.24 -20.16 7.68
C LEU A 657 -16.16 -20.25 6.14
N ALA A 658 -15.71 -21.40 5.63
CA ALA A 658 -15.80 -21.72 4.21
C ALA A 658 -17.15 -22.38 3.91
N LEU A 659 -17.93 -21.80 3.00
CA LEU A 659 -19.23 -22.34 2.59
C LEU A 659 -19.03 -23.43 1.53
N SER A 660 -19.72 -24.57 1.67
CA SER A 660 -19.58 -25.70 0.73
C SER A 660 -20.86 -26.05 -0.05
N ASP A 661 -22.05 -25.62 0.38
CA ASP A 661 -23.31 -26.16 -0.15
C ASP A 661 -24.45 -25.11 -0.20
N LEU A 662 -24.35 -24.11 -1.08
CA LEU A 662 -25.45 -23.17 -1.35
C LEU A 662 -25.86 -23.22 -2.82
N SER A 663 -27.15 -23.10 -3.10
CA SER A 663 -27.67 -22.91 -4.45
C SER A 663 -27.35 -21.49 -4.96
N PHE A 664 -27.50 -21.24 -6.27
CA PHE A 664 -27.32 -19.89 -6.79
C PHE A 664 -28.44 -18.96 -6.31
N GLY A 665 -28.09 -17.78 -5.79
CA GLY A 665 -29.05 -16.84 -5.20
C GLY A 665 -28.41 -15.60 -4.55
N LEU A 666 -29.28 -14.74 -4.01
CA LEU A 666 -28.89 -13.64 -3.12
C LEU A 666 -28.98 -14.15 -1.68
N TYR A 667 -27.89 -14.02 -0.94
CA TYR A 667 -27.81 -14.45 0.45
C TYR A 667 -27.47 -13.26 1.35
N TYR A 668 -28.06 -13.29 2.54
CA TYR A 668 -27.77 -12.44 3.68
C TYR A 668 -27.11 -13.29 4.75
N TRP A 669 -26.14 -12.75 5.45
CA TRP A 669 -25.47 -13.48 6.52
C TRP A 669 -25.15 -12.57 7.70
N ARG A 670 -25.08 -13.18 8.88
CA ARG A 670 -24.73 -12.55 10.14
C ARG A 670 -23.98 -13.53 11.04
N VAL A 671 -23.26 -12.99 12.02
CA VAL A 671 -22.49 -13.76 12.98
C VAL A 671 -22.86 -13.33 14.39
N THR A 672 -23.03 -14.30 15.29
CA THR A 672 -23.32 -14.06 16.71
C THR A 672 -22.29 -14.77 17.57
N ALA A 673 -21.59 -14.05 18.45
CA ALA A 673 -20.70 -14.68 19.41
C ALA A 673 -21.49 -15.46 20.47
N VAL A 674 -20.99 -16.63 20.85
CA VAL A 674 -21.58 -17.51 21.89
C VAL A 674 -20.64 -17.54 23.09
N TYR A 675 -21.18 -17.27 24.27
CA TYR A 675 -20.42 -17.14 25.51
C TYR A 675 -20.64 -18.32 26.46
N SER A 676 -19.68 -18.57 27.36
CA SER A 676 -19.69 -19.71 28.28
C SER A 676 -20.68 -19.58 29.44
N GLU A 677 -21.07 -18.36 29.84
CA GLU A 677 -21.88 -18.11 31.03
C GLU A 677 -23.01 -17.07 30.83
N PRO A 678 -24.17 -17.29 31.46
CA PRO A 678 -24.76 -18.62 31.64
C PRO A 678 -24.66 -19.44 30.34
N ILE A 679 -24.51 -20.77 30.49
CA ILE A 679 -24.13 -21.71 29.41
C ILE A 679 -24.79 -21.37 28.07
N HIS A 680 -23.93 -21.07 27.07
CA HIS A 680 -24.29 -20.81 25.68
C HIS A 680 -25.20 -19.59 25.47
N GLN A 681 -24.97 -18.50 26.18
CA GLN A 681 -25.65 -17.25 25.90
C GLN A 681 -25.16 -16.63 24.58
N TYR A 682 -26.11 -16.21 23.75
CA TYR A 682 -25.82 -15.55 22.47
C TYR A 682 -25.70 -14.04 22.68
N GLY A 683 -24.62 -13.45 22.15
CA GLY A 683 -24.45 -12.02 22.06
C GLY A 683 -25.41 -11.35 21.07
N PRO A 684 -25.28 -10.02 20.88
CA PRO A 684 -25.96 -9.35 19.78
C PRO A 684 -25.42 -9.86 18.42
N PRO A 685 -26.29 -10.10 17.42
CA PRO A 685 -25.85 -10.47 16.09
C PRO A 685 -25.17 -9.29 15.40
N SER A 686 -24.18 -9.59 14.56
CA SER A 686 -23.54 -8.62 13.67
C SER A 686 -24.55 -7.89 12.80
N MET A 687 -24.19 -6.70 12.33
CA MET A 687 -24.84 -6.10 11.17
C MET A 687 -24.88 -7.10 10.00
N THR A 688 -26.05 -7.26 9.39
CA THR A 688 -26.24 -8.13 8.23
C THR A 688 -25.41 -7.65 7.04
N SER A 689 -24.65 -8.54 6.42
CA SER A 689 -24.06 -8.34 5.10
C SER A 689 -24.76 -9.24 4.09
N GLN A 690 -24.61 -8.95 2.80
CA GLN A 690 -25.14 -9.77 1.72
C GLN A 690 -24.03 -10.20 0.76
N PHE A 691 -24.25 -11.26 0.01
CA PHE A 691 -23.48 -11.64 -1.18
C PHE A 691 -24.39 -12.27 -2.24
N LYS A 692 -23.99 -12.16 -3.50
CA LYS A 692 -24.69 -12.74 -4.64
C LYS A 692 -23.88 -13.89 -5.19
N PHE A 693 -24.40 -15.10 -5.12
CA PHE A 693 -23.75 -16.29 -5.69
C PHE A 693 -24.48 -16.68 -6.97
N PHE A 694 -23.85 -16.47 -8.12
CA PHE A 694 -24.43 -16.78 -9.43
C PHE A 694 -23.43 -17.52 -10.30
N ASN A 695 -23.96 -18.40 -11.14
CA ASN A 695 -23.19 -19.09 -12.17
C ASN A 695 -22.53 -18.07 -13.12
N ALA A 696 -21.21 -18.12 -13.31
CA ALA A 696 -20.60 -17.41 -14.43
C ALA A 696 -20.88 -18.19 -15.71
N ALA A 697 -21.27 -17.53 -16.79
CA ALA A 697 -21.32 -18.24 -18.06
C ALA A 697 -19.88 -18.54 -18.54
N PRO A 698 -19.64 -19.65 -19.25
CA PRO A 698 -18.33 -19.96 -19.81
C PRO A 698 -17.84 -18.80 -20.68
N GLU A 699 -16.55 -18.48 -20.60
CA GLU A 699 -15.89 -17.51 -21.48
C GLU A 699 -15.02 -18.23 -22.50
N PHE A 700 -15.08 -17.77 -23.75
CA PHE A 700 -14.16 -18.14 -24.80
C PHE A 700 -13.41 -16.88 -25.26
N ARG A 701 -12.07 -16.93 -25.22
CA ARG A 701 -11.22 -15.84 -25.72
C ARG A 701 -10.12 -16.39 -26.60
N ILE A 702 -10.10 -15.92 -27.84
CA ILE A 702 -9.04 -16.14 -28.80
C ILE A 702 -8.67 -14.80 -29.44
N LEU A 703 -7.37 -14.52 -29.56
CA LEU A 703 -6.88 -13.24 -30.08
C LEU A 703 -6.61 -13.29 -31.59
N ASP A 704 -6.18 -14.45 -32.11
CA ASP A 704 -5.81 -14.64 -33.52
C ASP A 704 -6.56 -15.84 -34.13
N PRO A 705 -6.92 -15.79 -35.43
CA PRO A 705 -7.51 -16.95 -36.13
C PRO A 705 -6.62 -18.19 -36.03
N LEU A 706 -7.22 -19.36 -35.75
CA LEU A 706 -6.48 -20.62 -35.81
C LEU A 706 -6.23 -20.99 -37.28
N GLN A 707 -5.01 -21.42 -37.57
CA GLN A 707 -4.62 -21.86 -38.90
C GLN A 707 -4.93 -23.34 -39.08
N VAL A 708 -5.64 -23.68 -40.15
CA VAL A 708 -5.84 -25.07 -40.60
C VAL A 708 -5.46 -25.16 -42.07
N ASP A 709 -5.13 -26.36 -42.54
CA ASP A 709 -4.85 -26.61 -43.95
C ASP A 709 -6.13 -27.15 -44.61
N GLU A 710 -6.44 -26.74 -45.84
CA GLU A 710 -7.55 -27.33 -46.58
C GLU A 710 -7.31 -28.83 -46.88
N ARG A 711 -8.40 -29.56 -47.14
CA ARG A 711 -8.46 -31.00 -47.45
C ARG A 711 -7.75 -31.90 -46.43
N ARG A 712 -7.52 -31.38 -45.22
CA ARG A 712 -6.84 -32.08 -44.13
C ARG A 712 -7.62 -31.94 -42.82
N GLU A 713 -8.00 -33.08 -42.26
CA GLU A 713 -8.59 -33.12 -40.92
C GLU A 713 -7.61 -32.52 -39.90
N THR A 714 -8.08 -31.52 -39.16
CA THR A 714 -7.29 -30.83 -38.14
C THR A 714 -8.02 -30.87 -36.81
N VAL A 715 -7.33 -31.27 -35.74
CA VAL A 715 -7.88 -31.27 -34.38
C VAL A 715 -7.53 -29.96 -33.67
N LEU A 716 -8.56 -29.18 -33.33
CA LEU A 716 -8.46 -27.91 -32.63
C LEU A 716 -8.81 -28.10 -31.16
N ASN A 717 -7.81 -28.10 -30.29
CA ASN A 717 -8.04 -28.18 -28.84
C ASN A 717 -8.35 -26.78 -28.27
N LEU A 718 -9.61 -26.58 -27.86
CA LEU A 718 -10.10 -25.29 -27.35
C LEU A 718 -9.94 -25.12 -25.84
N SER A 719 -9.50 -26.15 -25.11
CA SER A 719 -9.40 -26.12 -23.64
C SER A 719 -8.59 -24.95 -23.09
N ARG A 720 -7.56 -24.50 -23.82
CA ARG A 720 -6.72 -23.35 -23.42
C ARG A 720 -7.37 -21.99 -23.63
N TYR A 721 -8.40 -21.91 -24.47
CA TYR A 721 -9.13 -20.68 -24.81
C TYR A 721 -10.45 -20.54 -24.03
N ILE A 722 -10.83 -21.60 -23.32
CA ILE A 722 -12.05 -21.66 -22.52
C ILE A 722 -11.67 -21.43 -21.05
N LYS A 723 -12.37 -20.51 -20.43
CA LYS A 723 -12.27 -20.23 -19.00
C LYS A 723 -13.68 -20.11 -18.44
N ASP A 724 -13.89 -20.80 -17.35
CA ASP A 724 -15.07 -20.67 -16.51
C ASP A 724 -14.55 -20.48 -15.08
N THR A 725 -15.18 -19.60 -14.30
CA THR A 725 -14.62 -19.21 -12.99
C THR A 725 -15.10 -20.16 -11.88
N ASP A 726 -16.18 -20.87 -12.13
CA ASP A 726 -16.94 -21.65 -11.14
C ASP A 726 -17.23 -23.07 -11.56
N THR A 727 -17.06 -23.38 -12.85
CA THR A 727 -17.12 -24.74 -13.37
C THR A 727 -15.75 -25.21 -13.82
N ASP A 728 -15.30 -26.34 -13.25
CA ASP A 728 -14.09 -27.00 -13.73
C ASP A 728 -14.20 -27.39 -15.20
N ARG A 729 -13.12 -27.20 -15.95
CA ARG A 729 -13.08 -27.44 -17.41
C ARG A 729 -13.55 -28.84 -17.84
N VAL A 730 -13.39 -29.84 -16.97
CA VAL A 730 -13.82 -31.22 -17.24
C VAL A 730 -15.35 -31.35 -17.34
N ASN A 731 -16.08 -30.41 -16.73
CA ASN A 731 -17.54 -30.40 -16.70
C ASN A 731 -18.15 -29.48 -17.77
N ILE A 732 -17.33 -28.76 -18.54
CA ILE A 732 -17.82 -27.92 -19.65
C ILE A 732 -18.02 -28.79 -20.89
N THR A 733 -19.22 -28.75 -21.45
CA THR A 733 -19.55 -29.44 -22.69
C THR A 733 -19.54 -28.48 -23.88
N LEU A 734 -19.00 -28.96 -25.01
CA LEU A 734 -18.94 -28.20 -26.26
C LEU A 734 -19.87 -28.83 -27.29
N ARG A 735 -20.65 -28.00 -27.99
CA ARG A 735 -21.52 -28.42 -29.10
C ARG A 735 -21.32 -27.52 -30.30
N SER A 736 -21.37 -28.07 -31.52
CA SER A 736 -21.32 -27.30 -32.77
C SER A 736 -22.18 -28.00 -33.82
N GLU A 737 -22.86 -27.19 -34.62
CA GLU A 737 -23.62 -27.63 -35.81
C GLU A 737 -22.95 -27.12 -37.09
N SER A 738 -21.72 -26.59 -37.01
CA SER A 738 -21.01 -26.08 -38.17
C SER A 738 -20.69 -27.21 -39.14
N PRO A 739 -20.96 -27.06 -40.45
CA PRO A 739 -20.71 -28.11 -41.44
C PRO A 739 -19.24 -28.49 -41.58
N ALA A 740 -18.31 -27.61 -41.17
CA ALA A 740 -16.88 -27.88 -41.18
C ALA A 740 -16.42 -28.77 -39.99
N VAL A 741 -17.27 -29.02 -38.99
CA VAL A 741 -16.94 -29.85 -37.83
C VAL A 741 -17.36 -31.30 -38.09
N LEU A 742 -16.38 -32.20 -38.15
CA LEU A 742 -16.59 -33.64 -38.37
C LEU A 742 -16.89 -34.40 -37.07
N ALA A 743 -16.22 -34.01 -35.98
CA ALA A 743 -16.36 -34.66 -34.68
C ALA A 743 -16.03 -33.68 -33.54
N ILE A 744 -16.58 -33.98 -32.36
CA ILE A 744 -16.32 -33.26 -31.12
C ILE A 744 -15.89 -34.29 -30.08
N ASP A 745 -14.72 -34.09 -29.48
CA ASP A 745 -14.22 -34.89 -28.36
C ASP A 745 -13.83 -33.95 -27.21
N ASN A 746 -14.65 -33.95 -26.15
CA ASN A 746 -14.56 -33.02 -25.03
C ASN A 746 -14.57 -31.54 -25.52
N LEU A 747 -13.46 -30.82 -25.30
CA LEU A 747 -13.26 -29.43 -25.75
C LEU A 747 -12.41 -29.35 -27.03
N SER A 748 -12.34 -30.42 -27.81
CA SER A 748 -11.63 -30.45 -29.10
C SER A 748 -12.60 -30.62 -30.27
N LEU A 749 -12.37 -29.85 -31.33
CA LEU A 749 -13.08 -29.95 -32.61
C LEU A 749 -12.20 -30.61 -33.65
N THR A 750 -12.68 -31.64 -34.34
CA THR A 750 -12.06 -32.12 -35.59
C THR A 750 -12.74 -31.42 -36.75
N VAL A 751 -11.97 -30.66 -37.55
CA VAL A 751 -12.50 -29.84 -38.65
C VAL A 751 -11.91 -30.25 -39.99
N LEU A 752 -12.69 -30.07 -41.06
CA LEU A 752 -12.27 -30.27 -42.44
C LEU A 752 -12.88 -29.16 -43.32
N PHE A 753 -12.02 -28.52 -44.11
CA PHE A 753 -12.40 -27.51 -45.09
C PHE A 753 -11.95 -28.00 -46.47
N GLU A 754 -12.82 -27.97 -47.47
CA GLU A 754 -12.53 -28.50 -48.82
C GLU A 754 -11.78 -27.51 -49.74
N GLU A 755 -11.85 -26.21 -49.40
CA GLU A 755 -11.34 -25.09 -50.18
C GLU A 755 -10.61 -24.09 -49.26
N PRO A 756 -9.66 -23.29 -49.79
CA PRO A 756 -8.98 -22.28 -49.01
C PRO A 756 -9.90 -21.09 -48.77
N VAL A 757 -9.81 -20.50 -47.58
CA VAL A 757 -10.62 -19.34 -47.18
C VAL A 757 -9.79 -18.45 -46.26
N ASP A 758 -9.65 -17.17 -46.62
CA ASP A 758 -8.89 -16.19 -45.84
C ASP A 758 -9.36 -16.11 -44.38
N LEU A 759 -10.68 -16.18 -44.16
CA LEU A 759 -11.28 -16.23 -42.83
C LEU A 759 -12.65 -16.93 -42.84
N ALA A 760 -12.76 -18.06 -42.16
CA ALA A 760 -13.99 -18.80 -41.89
C ALA A 760 -14.38 -18.68 -40.41
N TRP A 761 -15.65 -18.94 -40.09
CA TRP A 761 -16.18 -18.90 -38.72
C TRP A 761 -16.89 -20.21 -38.37
N ILE A 762 -16.46 -20.83 -37.27
CA ILE A 762 -17.14 -22.00 -36.70
C ILE A 762 -18.00 -21.53 -35.54
N ALA A 763 -19.32 -21.67 -35.66
CA ALA A 763 -20.25 -21.43 -34.56
C ALA A 763 -20.28 -22.65 -33.61
N PHE A 764 -20.17 -22.42 -32.32
CA PHE A 764 -20.26 -23.46 -31.29
C PHE A 764 -20.86 -22.89 -29.99
N THR A 765 -21.34 -23.74 -29.11
CA THR A 765 -21.91 -23.38 -27.81
C THR A 765 -21.13 -24.10 -26.72
N LEU A 766 -20.80 -23.36 -25.65
CA LEU A 766 -20.28 -23.93 -24.41
C LEU A 766 -21.40 -23.98 -23.38
N ASP A 767 -21.46 -25.07 -22.62
CA ASP A 767 -22.46 -25.33 -21.60
C ASP A 767 -21.78 -25.94 -20.36
N ASP A 768 -21.92 -25.26 -19.22
CA ASP A 768 -21.38 -25.65 -17.91
C ASP A 768 -22.38 -26.45 -17.05
N GLY A 769 -23.56 -26.76 -17.59
CA GLY A 769 -24.68 -27.42 -16.90
C GLY A 769 -25.73 -26.45 -16.34
N HIS A 770 -25.45 -25.15 -16.27
CA HIS A 770 -26.35 -24.12 -15.77
C HIS A 770 -26.61 -23.00 -16.80
N SER A 771 -25.60 -22.64 -17.59
CA SER A 771 -25.61 -21.61 -18.62
C SER A 771 -25.07 -22.16 -19.93
N HIS A 772 -25.73 -21.84 -21.03
CA HIS A 772 -25.24 -22.13 -22.38
C HIS A 772 -25.00 -20.82 -23.14
N ARG A 773 -23.82 -20.67 -23.74
CA ARG A 773 -23.46 -19.45 -24.46
C ARG A 773 -22.89 -19.74 -25.85
N PRO A 774 -23.42 -19.11 -26.90
CA PRO A 774 -22.89 -19.27 -28.25
C PRO A 774 -21.62 -18.44 -28.46
N PHE A 775 -20.70 -18.98 -29.24
CA PHE A 775 -19.42 -18.38 -29.64
C PHE A 775 -19.15 -18.61 -31.12
N SER A 776 -18.19 -17.86 -31.64
CA SER A 776 -17.68 -18.04 -33.00
C SER A 776 -16.15 -18.10 -32.96
N LEU A 777 -15.60 -19.15 -33.56
CA LEU A 777 -14.16 -19.39 -33.67
C LEU A 777 -13.68 -18.95 -35.06
N PRO A 778 -12.84 -17.92 -35.17
CA PRO A 778 -12.21 -17.55 -36.44
C PRO A 778 -11.15 -18.58 -36.83
N ILE A 779 -11.23 -19.05 -38.08
CA ILE A 779 -10.30 -19.99 -38.69
C ILE A 779 -9.75 -19.38 -39.96
N GLN A 780 -8.43 -19.40 -40.16
CA GLN A 780 -7.83 -19.13 -41.45
C GLN A 780 -7.46 -20.47 -42.09
N VAL A 781 -8.01 -20.73 -43.28
CA VAL A 781 -7.77 -21.96 -44.02
C VAL A 781 -6.69 -21.69 -45.04
N ARG A 782 -5.52 -22.29 -44.83
CA ARG A 782 -4.36 -22.14 -45.69
C ARG A 782 -4.52 -23.02 -46.91
N ASN A 783 -4.21 -22.40 -48.05
CA ASN A 783 -4.08 -23.10 -49.32
C ASN A 783 -3.00 -24.18 -49.21
N VAL A 784 -3.30 -25.39 -49.65
CA VAL A 784 -2.34 -26.48 -49.79
C VAL A 784 -2.10 -26.69 -51.26
N ASN A 785 -0.85 -26.52 -51.71
CA ASN A 785 -0.52 -26.47 -53.12
C ASN A 785 -1.04 -27.65 -53.95
N ASP A 786 -1.89 -27.36 -54.93
CA ASP A 786 -2.46 -28.27 -55.92
C ASP A 786 -1.57 -28.31 -57.18
N PRO A 787 -1.35 -29.49 -57.80
CA PRO A 787 -0.56 -29.58 -59.02
C PRO A 787 -1.25 -28.93 -60.23
N PRO A 788 -0.48 -28.34 -61.17
CA PRO A 788 -1.04 -27.79 -62.40
C PRO A 788 -1.61 -28.90 -63.30
N VAL A 789 -2.48 -28.53 -64.23
CA VAL A 789 -3.15 -29.43 -65.18
C VAL A 789 -2.94 -28.93 -66.61
N ILE A 790 -2.41 -29.78 -67.50
CA ILE A 790 -2.31 -29.47 -68.94
C ILE A 790 -3.66 -29.77 -69.59
N VAL A 791 -4.43 -28.71 -69.88
CA VAL A 791 -5.81 -28.80 -70.37
C VAL A 791 -5.86 -29.14 -71.86
N SER A 792 -5.03 -28.49 -72.69
CA SER A 792 -5.00 -28.76 -74.14
C SER A 792 -3.67 -28.42 -74.83
N ILE A 793 -3.40 -29.09 -75.95
CA ILE A 793 -2.29 -28.82 -76.88
C ILE A 793 -2.88 -28.77 -78.30
N GLY A 794 -2.82 -27.63 -78.97
CA GLY A 794 -3.42 -27.41 -80.30
C GLY A 794 -4.94 -27.56 -80.30
N GLY A 795 -5.60 -27.28 -79.17
CA GLY A 795 -7.05 -27.48 -78.98
C GLY A 795 -7.46 -28.94 -78.72
N LEU A 796 -6.50 -29.86 -78.56
CA LEU A 796 -6.76 -31.27 -78.25
C LEU A 796 -6.41 -31.59 -76.80
N THR A 797 -7.22 -32.41 -76.14
CA THR A 797 -6.95 -32.90 -74.77
C THR A 797 -5.86 -33.97 -74.81
N PRO A 798 -4.79 -33.87 -73.98
CA PRO A 798 -3.73 -34.86 -73.93
C PRO A 798 -4.20 -36.29 -73.60
N PRO A 799 -3.50 -37.33 -74.10
CA PRO A 799 -2.34 -37.30 -75.01
C PRO A 799 -2.73 -36.91 -76.45
N VAL A 800 -1.87 -36.18 -77.17
CA VAL A 800 -2.19 -35.61 -78.49
C VAL A 800 -1.36 -36.23 -79.63
N THR A 801 -1.94 -36.28 -80.84
CA THR A 801 -1.23 -36.61 -82.09
C THR A 801 -1.33 -35.45 -83.08
N LEU A 802 -0.20 -34.92 -83.53
CA LEU A 802 -0.08 -33.79 -84.43
C LEU A 802 0.34 -34.28 -85.82
N LEU A 803 -0.40 -33.90 -86.86
CA LEU A 803 -0.12 -34.25 -88.26
C LEU A 803 0.53 -33.05 -88.95
N VAL A 804 1.70 -33.25 -89.56
CA VAL A 804 2.48 -32.16 -90.16
C VAL A 804 3.02 -32.59 -91.54
N GLU A 805 2.86 -31.73 -92.54
CA GLU A 805 3.38 -31.96 -93.90
C GLU A 805 4.89 -31.81 -93.93
N GLU A 806 5.61 -32.62 -94.72
CA GLU A 806 7.03 -32.38 -94.93
C GLU A 806 7.29 -31.00 -95.55
N GLY A 807 8.44 -30.40 -95.21
CA GLY A 807 8.77 -29.02 -95.61
C GLY A 807 7.98 -27.92 -94.88
N SER A 808 7.00 -28.27 -94.03
CA SER A 808 6.15 -27.28 -93.34
C SER A 808 6.60 -26.91 -91.92
N PHE A 809 6.11 -25.76 -91.44
CA PHE A 809 6.32 -25.27 -90.09
C PHE A 809 4.98 -24.83 -89.46
N GLN A 810 4.60 -25.44 -88.32
CA GLN A 810 3.29 -25.24 -87.66
C GLN A 810 3.43 -24.89 -86.17
N TRP A 811 2.45 -24.17 -85.62
CA TRP A 811 2.37 -23.77 -84.21
C TRP A 811 1.10 -24.31 -83.55
N PHE A 812 1.21 -24.73 -82.29
CA PHE A 812 0.10 -25.22 -81.48
C PHE A 812 0.07 -24.49 -80.13
N ASP A 813 -1.08 -23.98 -79.74
CA ASP A 813 -1.28 -23.36 -78.43
C ASP A 813 -1.30 -24.41 -77.32
N VAL A 814 -0.71 -24.09 -76.17
CA VAL A 814 -0.73 -24.95 -74.98
C VAL A 814 -1.48 -24.22 -73.86
N VAL A 815 -2.48 -24.87 -73.30
CA VAL A 815 -3.27 -24.35 -72.17
C VAL A 815 -2.96 -25.18 -70.93
N VAL A 816 -2.46 -24.51 -69.89
CA VAL A 816 -2.20 -25.09 -68.57
C VAL A 816 -2.96 -24.26 -67.53
N GLU A 817 -3.67 -24.93 -66.64
CA GLU A 817 -4.39 -24.31 -65.53
C GLU A 817 -3.83 -24.81 -64.20
N ASP A 818 -3.87 -23.95 -63.19
CA ASP A 818 -3.42 -24.25 -61.84
C ASP A 818 -4.50 -23.71 -60.88
N LEU A 819 -5.00 -24.54 -59.97
CA LEU A 819 -6.11 -24.17 -59.08
C LEU A 819 -5.68 -23.12 -58.04
N ASP A 820 -4.38 -23.02 -57.74
CA ASP A 820 -3.82 -22.03 -56.82
C ASP A 820 -3.58 -20.67 -57.50
N GLY A 821 -3.78 -20.61 -58.82
CA GLY A 821 -3.53 -19.43 -59.65
C GLY A 821 -2.05 -19.17 -59.95
N ASP A 822 -1.19 -20.14 -59.65
CA ASP A 822 0.23 -20.09 -59.99
C ASP A 822 0.44 -20.16 -61.51
N LYS A 823 1.53 -19.55 -62.00
CA LYS A 823 1.90 -19.62 -63.43
C LYS A 823 2.89 -20.77 -63.65
N PRO A 824 2.49 -21.90 -64.24
CA PRO A 824 3.37 -23.05 -64.35
C PRO A 824 4.50 -22.80 -65.34
N LYS A 825 5.70 -23.26 -65.00
CA LYS A 825 6.84 -23.34 -65.92
C LYS A 825 6.71 -24.59 -66.77
N MET A 826 6.84 -24.44 -68.09
CA MET A 826 6.78 -25.57 -69.03
C MET A 826 8.16 -25.95 -69.54
N ASP A 827 8.43 -27.25 -69.61
CA ASP A 827 9.64 -27.83 -70.18
C ASP A 827 9.25 -28.92 -71.19
N LEU A 828 9.91 -28.94 -72.35
CA LEU A 828 9.66 -29.89 -73.41
C LEU A 828 10.83 -30.85 -73.57
N PHE A 829 10.53 -32.14 -73.54
CA PHE A 829 11.50 -33.22 -73.73
C PHE A 829 11.20 -33.95 -75.04
N SER A 830 12.15 -33.92 -75.98
CA SER A 830 12.07 -34.70 -77.22
C SER A 830 13.45 -35.03 -77.76
N THR A 831 13.61 -36.26 -78.23
CA THR A 831 14.76 -36.67 -79.06
C THR A 831 14.72 -36.13 -80.50
N TRP A 832 13.58 -35.63 -80.97
CA TRP A 832 13.42 -35.10 -82.32
C TRP A 832 13.61 -33.59 -82.35
N ARG A 833 14.62 -33.12 -83.10
CA ARG A 833 14.93 -31.68 -83.23
C ARG A 833 13.88 -30.86 -83.98
N GLY A 834 12.86 -31.52 -84.54
CA GLY A 834 11.77 -30.86 -85.26
C GLY A 834 10.70 -30.27 -84.35
N ILE A 835 10.70 -30.53 -83.06
CA ILE A 835 9.74 -29.94 -82.11
C ILE A 835 10.47 -29.09 -81.07
N TYR A 836 9.88 -27.95 -80.71
CA TYR A 836 10.42 -27.06 -79.69
C TYR A 836 9.32 -26.23 -79.02
N LEU A 837 9.60 -25.73 -77.82
CA LEU A 837 8.73 -24.85 -77.05
C LEU A 837 9.29 -23.43 -77.07
N THR A 838 8.45 -22.44 -77.33
CA THR A 838 8.85 -21.03 -77.26
C THR A 838 8.77 -20.47 -75.84
N ALA A 839 9.40 -19.31 -75.63
CA ALA A 839 9.41 -18.64 -74.33
C ALA A 839 8.02 -18.19 -73.85
N ASP A 840 7.06 -18.03 -74.76
CA ASP A 840 5.66 -17.72 -74.48
C ASP A 840 4.78 -18.97 -74.26
N GLY A 841 5.36 -20.17 -74.37
CA GLY A 841 4.67 -21.44 -74.08
C GLY A 841 4.00 -22.12 -75.27
N SER A 842 4.10 -21.56 -76.49
CA SER A 842 3.59 -22.21 -77.70
C SER A 842 4.50 -23.34 -78.17
N LEU A 843 3.91 -24.39 -78.75
CA LEU A 843 4.61 -25.56 -79.26
C LEU A 843 4.80 -25.44 -80.77
N GLY A 844 6.05 -25.38 -81.23
CA GLY A 844 6.41 -25.29 -82.65
C GLY A 844 6.88 -26.63 -83.22
N VAL A 845 6.43 -26.98 -84.42
CA VAL A 845 6.84 -28.19 -85.15
C VAL A 845 7.35 -27.83 -86.55
N ARG A 846 8.59 -28.25 -86.86
CA ARG A 846 9.30 -28.08 -88.14
C ARG A 846 9.65 -29.43 -88.76
N ALA A 847 8.98 -29.77 -89.85
CA ALA A 847 9.27 -30.95 -90.66
C ALA A 847 10.23 -30.58 -91.81
N GLN A 848 11.36 -31.27 -91.94
CA GLN A 848 12.31 -31.07 -93.04
C GLN A 848 12.01 -32.09 -94.16
N TYR A 849 12.32 -31.72 -95.41
CA TYR A 849 12.33 -32.63 -96.56
C TYR A 849 13.19 -33.88 -96.23
N GLU A 850 12.74 -35.07 -96.63
CA GLU A 850 13.40 -36.38 -96.45
C GLU A 850 13.28 -37.06 -95.06
N ARG A 851 12.40 -36.58 -94.16
CA ARG A 851 12.25 -37.17 -92.80
C ARG A 851 10.82 -37.52 -92.42
N LEU A 852 10.26 -38.49 -93.14
CA LEU A 852 8.93 -39.06 -92.90
C LEU A 852 8.92 -40.01 -91.68
N GLY A 853 7.82 -40.03 -90.92
CA GLY A 853 7.65 -40.96 -89.80
C GLY A 853 6.98 -40.37 -88.56
N GLN A 854 6.94 -41.18 -87.49
CA GLN A 854 6.37 -40.80 -86.20
C GLN A 854 7.45 -40.42 -85.19
N PHE A 855 7.27 -39.29 -84.51
CA PHE A 855 8.16 -38.77 -83.47
C PHE A 855 7.39 -38.59 -82.16
N LYS A 856 8.06 -38.71 -81.01
CA LYS A 856 7.44 -38.54 -79.69
C LYS A 856 8.10 -37.39 -78.91
N ALA A 857 7.31 -36.72 -78.10
CA ALA A 857 7.75 -35.72 -77.14
C ALA A 857 6.90 -35.78 -75.87
N ARG A 858 7.43 -35.22 -74.77
CA ARG A 858 6.72 -35.06 -73.49
C ARG A 858 6.80 -33.60 -73.07
N LEU A 859 5.66 -33.02 -72.75
CA LEU A 859 5.56 -31.70 -72.17
C LEU A 859 5.34 -31.85 -70.66
N GLU A 860 6.13 -31.17 -69.85
CA GLU A 860 5.94 -31.09 -68.39
C GLU A 860 5.56 -29.66 -68.01
N ALA A 861 4.63 -29.52 -67.07
CA ALA A 861 4.25 -28.27 -66.44
C ALA A 861 4.51 -28.38 -64.93
N VAL A 862 5.24 -27.42 -64.38
CA VAL A 862 5.65 -27.40 -62.97
C VAL A 862 5.27 -26.06 -62.37
N ASP A 863 4.53 -26.07 -61.28
CA ASP A 863 4.23 -24.84 -60.54
C ASP A 863 5.49 -24.27 -59.84
N ASN A 864 5.34 -23.18 -59.10
CA ASN A 864 6.45 -22.56 -58.36
C ASN A 864 6.84 -23.36 -57.09
N GLN A 865 6.03 -24.34 -56.67
CA GLN A 865 6.22 -25.20 -55.49
C GLN A 865 6.66 -26.63 -55.84
N ARG A 866 6.92 -26.88 -57.13
CA ARG A 866 7.43 -28.12 -57.74
C ARG A 866 6.43 -29.27 -57.87
N ALA A 867 5.12 -29.03 -57.78
CA ALA A 867 4.17 -30.05 -58.18
C ALA A 867 4.09 -30.12 -59.72
N LEU A 868 3.93 -31.33 -60.27
CA LEU A 868 4.23 -31.62 -61.67
C LEU A 868 3.07 -32.32 -62.37
N ALA A 869 2.72 -31.80 -63.56
CA ALA A 869 1.90 -32.47 -64.56
C ALA A 869 2.69 -32.76 -65.83
N PHE A 870 2.28 -33.77 -66.60
CA PHE A 870 2.89 -34.06 -67.89
C PHE A 870 1.89 -34.57 -68.93
N ALA A 871 2.21 -34.36 -70.20
CA ALA A 871 1.45 -34.78 -71.37
C ALA A 871 2.35 -35.42 -72.43
N GLU A 872 1.89 -36.49 -73.07
CA GLU A 872 2.58 -37.12 -74.21
C GLU A 872 2.08 -36.55 -75.55
N ILE A 873 3.02 -36.33 -76.48
CA ILE A 873 2.79 -35.78 -77.82
C ILE A 873 3.38 -36.74 -78.86
N THR A 874 2.59 -37.12 -79.87
CA THR A 874 3.07 -37.85 -81.05
C THR A 874 2.98 -36.93 -82.29
N ILE A 875 4.02 -36.87 -83.12
CA ILE A 875 4.05 -36.09 -84.36
C ILE A 875 4.19 -37.05 -85.55
N VAL A 876 3.37 -36.90 -86.59
CA VAL A 876 3.46 -37.71 -87.82
C VAL A 876 3.76 -36.81 -89.02
N VAL A 877 4.87 -37.09 -89.71
CA VAL A 877 5.30 -36.36 -90.93
C VAL A 877 5.07 -37.20 -92.19
N TYR A 878 4.41 -36.64 -93.21
CA TYR A 878 4.01 -37.32 -94.47
C TYR A 878 4.48 -36.58 -95.75
N ASN A 879 4.62 -37.34 -96.86
CA ASN A 879 5.23 -36.93 -98.15
C ASN A 879 4.32 -36.04 -99.03
N VAL A 880 4.90 -35.20 -99.89
CA VAL A 880 4.22 -34.37 -100.93
C VAL A 880 4.96 -34.49 -102.27
N ASP A 881 4.24 -34.50 -103.41
CA ASP A 881 4.76 -34.65 -104.81
C ASP A 881 5.53 -33.39 -105.33
N ASP A 882 6.66 -33.58 -106.02
CA ASP A 882 7.57 -32.54 -106.54
C ASP A 882 7.71 -32.55 -108.09
N PRO A 883 7.77 -31.39 -108.78
CA PRO A 883 7.79 -31.31 -110.26
C PRO A 883 9.15 -31.64 -110.94
N PRO A 884 9.19 -31.95 -112.26
CA PRO A 884 10.40 -32.33 -112.99
C PRO A 884 11.47 -31.25 -113.04
N GLY A 885 12.71 -31.70 -112.90
CA GLY A 885 13.93 -30.90 -112.99
C GLY A 885 14.26 -30.42 -114.42
N ASN A 886 15.47 -29.91 -114.65
CA ASN A 886 15.82 -29.23 -115.90
C ASN A 886 15.95 -30.21 -117.09
N ILE A 887 15.58 -29.75 -118.30
CA ILE A 887 15.68 -30.52 -119.55
C ILE A 887 16.99 -30.17 -120.26
N GLU A 888 17.89 -31.14 -120.41
CA GLU A 888 19.15 -31.00 -121.14
C GLU A 888 19.05 -31.62 -122.54
N VAL A 889 19.32 -30.84 -123.60
CA VAL A 889 19.27 -31.30 -125.00
C VAL A 889 20.67 -31.56 -125.53
N TYR A 890 20.96 -32.81 -125.91
CA TYR A 890 22.27 -33.22 -126.39
C TYR A 890 22.39 -33.26 -127.93
N ALA A 891 21.30 -33.55 -128.64
CA ALA A 891 21.25 -33.57 -130.11
C ALA A 891 19.83 -33.33 -130.64
N PRO A 892 19.66 -32.80 -131.87
CA PRO A 892 20.69 -32.11 -132.64
C PRO A 892 21.06 -30.79 -131.95
N ARG A 893 22.18 -30.17 -132.34
CA ARG A 893 22.52 -28.84 -131.81
C ARG A 893 21.50 -27.82 -132.29
N ASP A 894 21.15 -26.89 -131.40
CA ASP A 894 20.34 -25.74 -131.75
C ASP A 894 20.98 -24.96 -132.91
N GLN A 895 20.13 -24.51 -133.83
CA GLN A 895 20.41 -23.88 -135.13
C GLN A 895 21.19 -24.72 -136.14
N SER A 896 21.29 -26.04 -135.95
CA SER A 896 21.94 -26.92 -136.93
C SER A 896 21.20 -26.95 -138.28
N VAL A 897 21.98 -27.05 -139.37
CA VAL A 897 21.46 -27.14 -140.73
C VAL A 897 21.69 -28.55 -141.25
N HIS A 898 20.63 -29.18 -141.77
CA HIS A 898 20.63 -30.53 -142.32
C HIS A 898 20.13 -30.48 -143.76
N LYS A 899 20.58 -31.40 -144.60
CA LYS A 899 20.07 -31.52 -145.96
C LYS A 899 18.80 -32.37 -145.96
N GLU A 900 17.93 -32.12 -146.93
CA GLU A 900 16.76 -32.97 -147.17
C GLU A 900 17.20 -34.44 -147.29
N LEU A 901 16.51 -35.33 -146.56
CA LEU A 901 16.80 -36.76 -146.36
C LEU A 901 17.99 -37.12 -145.44
N ASP A 902 18.62 -36.16 -144.76
CA ASP A 902 19.62 -36.46 -143.73
C ASP A 902 18.97 -37.12 -142.50
N SER A 903 19.68 -38.08 -141.88
CA SER A 903 19.26 -38.69 -140.63
C SER A 903 19.66 -37.80 -139.44
N ILE A 904 18.67 -37.31 -138.71
CA ILE A 904 18.84 -36.36 -137.60
C ILE A 904 18.54 -37.07 -136.28
N LEU A 905 19.52 -37.12 -135.38
CA LEU A 905 19.39 -37.66 -134.01
C LEU A 905 18.84 -36.60 -133.06
N PHE A 906 17.80 -36.95 -132.31
CA PHE A 906 17.28 -36.22 -131.16
C PHE A 906 17.63 -36.95 -129.85
N MET A 907 18.17 -36.23 -128.86
CA MET A 907 18.57 -36.79 -127.56
C MET A 907 18.40 -35.77 -126.42
N VAL A 908 17.70 -36.14 -125.33
CA VAL A 908 17.50 -35.29 -124.13
C VAL A 908 17.61 -36.07 -122.82
N LYS A 909 17.98 -35.40 -121.71
CA LYS A 909 18.02 -35.92 -120.33
C LYS A 909 17.20 -35.02 -119.39
N VAL A 910 16.47 -35.60 -118.44
CA VAL A 910 15.72 -34.88 -117.39
C VAL A 910 15.85 -35.62 -116.05
N ASN A 911 16.02 -34.88 -114.96
CA ASN A 911 16.04 -35.41 -113.59
C ASN A 911 14.76 -35.01 -112.86
N ASP A 912 14.26 -35.83 -111.94
CA ASP A 912 13.10 -35.55 -111.08
C ASP A 912 13.31 -36.22 -109.70
N PRO A 913 13.07 -35.53 -108.55
CA PRO A 913 13.29 -36.06 -107.20
C PRO A 913 12.44 -37.28 -106.86
N ASP A 914 11.25 -37.42 -107.43
CA ASP A 914 10.30 -38.48 -107.11
C ASP A 914 10.48 -39.76 -107.93
N ILE A 915 11.46 -39.77 -108.84
CA ILE A 915 11.87 -40.98 -109.57
C ILE A 915 12.27 -42.11 -108.61
N ILE A 916 12.89 -41.80 -107.45
CA ILE A 916 13.23 -42.82 -106.45
C ILE A 916 12.01 -43.35 -105.69
N TRP A 917 10.90 -42.62 -105.73
CA TRP A 917 9.63 -42.94 -105.07
C TRP A 917 8.59 -43.54 -106.02
N GLY A 918 8.91 -43.66 -107.31
CA GLY A 918 8.14 -44.46 -108.27
C GLY A 918 7.77 -43.74 -109.56
N ASP A 919 8.15 -42.47 -109.72
CA ASP A 919 7.71 -41.66 -110.85
C ASP A 919 8.40 -41.98 -112.17
N VAL A 920 7.67 -41.75 -113.26
CA VAL A 920 8.11 -42.03 -114.65
C VAL A 920 7.86 -40.82 -115.53
N LEU A 921 8.91 -40.28 -116.14
CA LEU A 921 8.83 -39.10 -117.00
C LEU A 921 8.45 -39.45 -118.44
N TRP A 922 7.55 -38.67 -119.02
CA TRP A 922 7.11 -38.75 -120.42
C TRP A 922 7.63 -37.59 -121.25
N ILE A 923 8.34 -37.88 -122.33
CA ILE A 923 8.99 -36.90 -123.21
C ILE A 923 8.34 -36.90 -124.59
N THR A 924 7.96 -35.72 -125.09
CA THR A 924 7.35 -35.51 -126.41
C THR A 924 8.12 -34.46 -127.21
N TRP A 925 8.56 -34.79 -128.43
CA TRP A 925 9.17 -33.85 -129.37
C TRP A 925 8.18 -33.47 -130.46
N THR A 926 8.07 -32.17 -130.75
CA THR A 926 7.10 -31.62 -131.70
C THR A 926 7.77 -30.58 -132.59
N SER A 927 7.64 -30.73 -133.90
CA SER A 927 8.07 -29.79 -134.92
C SER A 927 6.93 -28.82 -135.27
N ASN A 928 7.23 -27.52 -135.33
CA ASN A 928 6.27 -26.51 -135.81
C ASN A 928 5.77 -26.75 -137.25
N ILE A 929 6.50 -27.49 -138.07
CA ILE A 929 6.13 -27.82 -139.45
C ILE A 929 5.47 -29.21 -139.54
N SER A 930 6.07 -30.21 -138.91
CA SER A 930 5.68 -31.62 -139.10
C SER A 930 4.77 -32.16 -137.99
N GLY A 931 4.49 -31.37 -136.95
CA GLY A 931 3.74 -31.82 -135.79
C GLY A 931 4.59 -32.72 -134.87
N GLN A 932 3.93 -33.63 -134.14
CA GLN A 932 4.63 -34.52 -133.19
C GLN A 932 5.58 -35.46 -133.93
N LEU A 933 6.86 -35.40 -133.57
CA LEU A 933 7.91 -36.25 -134.13
C LEU A 933 8.03 -37.57 -133.38
N MET A 934 8.00 -37.53 -132.04
CA MET A 934 8.14 -38.71 -131.18
C MET A 934 7.53 -38.44 -129.80
N LYS A 935 7.04 -39.50 -129.15
CA LYS A 935 6.70 -39.53 -127.72
C LYS A 935 7.20 -40.82 -127.09
N THR A 936 7.94 -40.73 -125.99
CA THR A 936 8.50 -41.90 -125.26
C THR A 936 8.51 -41.64 -123.76
N SER A 937 8.65 -42.68 -122.95
CA SER A 937 8.95 -42.55 -121.52
C SER A 937 10.42 -42.82 -121.24
N THR A 938 10.93 -42.25 -120.15
CA THR A 938 12.27 -42.54 -119.64
C THR A 938 12.34 -42.29 -118.13
N THR A 939 13.33 -42.89 -117.48
CA THR A 939 13.74 -42.56 -116.11
C THR A 939 15.09 -41.84 -116.08
N ASP A 940 15.68 -41.52 -117.25
CA ASP A 940 16.95 -40.80 -117.37
C ASP A 940 17.10 -40.07 -118.74
N ILE A 941 17.45 -40.79 -119.80
CA ILE A 941 17.74 -40.24 -121.15
C ILE A 941 16.76 -40.79 -122.18
N ALA A 942 16.33 -39.96 -123.13
CA ALA A 942 15.48 -40.38 -124.25
C ALA A 942 16.07 -39.97 -125.61
N THR A 943 16.01 -40.87 -126.62
CA THR A 943 16.63 -40.70 -127.95
C THR A 943 15.74 -41.19 -129.10
N PHE A 944 15.79 -40.54 -130.28
CA PHE A 944 15.24 -41.08 -131.53
C PHE A 944 15.88 -40.45 -132.78
N TYR A 945 15.74 -41.08 -133.96
CA TYR A 945 16.21 -40.56 -135.26
C TYR A 945 15.04 -40.30 -136.21
N ILE A 946 15.17 -39.31 -137.11
CA ILE A 946 14.22 -39.04 -138.19
C ILE A 946 14.97 -38.65 -139.48
N ASN A 947 14.48 -39.10 -140.64
CA ASN A 947 15.21 -39.00 -141.91
C ASN A 947 14.40 -38.30 -143.02
N ASP A 948 13.20 -37.83 -142.71
CA ASP A 948 12.20 -37.34 -143.66
C ASP A 948 11.58 -36.02 -143.21
N LEU A 949 12.30 -35.23 -142.40
CA LEU A 949 11.91 -33.86 -142.10
C LEU A 949 11.88 -33.04 -143.42
N PRO A 950 10.76 -32.41 -143.78
CA PRO A 950 10.63 -31.64 -145.01
C PRO A 950 11.52 -30.40 -144.99
N VAL A 951 11.83 -29.84 -146.15
CA VAL A 951 12.62 -28.61 -146.25
C VAL A 951 11.90 -27.45 -145.53
N GLY A 952 12.63 -26.75 -144.66
CA GLY A 952 12.09 -25.62 -143.88
C GLY A 952 12.88 -25.33 -142.61
N SER A 953 12.54 -24.23 -141.93
CA SER A 953 13.05 -23.91 -140.59
C SER A 953 12.13 -24.51 -139.53
N HIS A 954 12.60 -25.57 -138.88
CA HIS A 954 11.88 -26.27 -137.83
C HIS A 954 12.22 -25.71 -136.45
N ARG A 955 11.21 -25.45 -135.63
CA ARG A 955 11.31 -25.34 -134.18
C ARG A 955 10.83 -26.64 -133.57
N ILE A 956 11.73 -27.34 -132.88
CA ILE A 956 11.46 -28.59 -132.19
C ILE A 956 11.26 -28.28 -130.70
N THR A 957 10.01 -28.37 -130.26
CA THR A 957 9.63 -28.26 -128.85
C THR A 957 9.71 -29.63 -128.18
N ILE A 958 10.38 -29.69 -127.02
CA ILE A 958 10.49 -30.87 -126.16
C ILE A 958 9.67 -30.60 -124.89
N ASN A 959 8.64 -31.41 -124.65
CA ASN A 959 7.84 -31.37 -123.43
C ASN A 959 8.13 -32.60 -122.56
N VAL A 960 8.34 -32.41 -121.26
CA VAL A 960 8.54 -33.47 -120.26
C VAL A 960 7.52 -33.33 -119.13
N THR A 961 6.92 -34.44 -118.72
CA THR A 961 5.89 -34.47 -117.67
C THR A 961 5.99 -35.75 -116.83
N ASP A 962 5.77 -35.63 -115.52
CA ASP A 962 5.57 -36.68 -114.51
C ASP A 962 4.10 -37.18 -114.45
N MET A 963 3.19 -36.54 -115.19
CA MET A 963 1.71 -36.64 -115.22
C MET A 963 0.94 -35.56 -114.44
N GLU A 964 1.56 -34.88 -113.47
CA GLU A 964 0.94 -33.79 -112.70
C GLU A 964 1.43 -32.41 -113.17
N SER A 965 2.69 -32.32 -113.56
CA SER A 965 3.35 -31.09 -113.97
C SER A 965 4.11 -31.26 -115.29
N VAL A 966 4.26 -30.15 -116.03
CA VAL A 966 4.86 -30.16 -117.38
C VAL A 966 5.96 -29.10 -117.46
N LYS A 967 7.11 -29.50 -118.00
CA LYS A 967 8.22 -28.60 -118.34
C LYS A 967 8.53 -28.69 -119.83
N GLN A 968 8.96 -27.59 -120.43
CA GLN A 968 9.26 -27.55 -121.87
C GLN A 968 10.54 -26.78 -122.20
N THR A 969 11.18 -27.17 -123.30
CA THR A 969 12.30 -26.45 -123.94
C THR A 969 12.19 -26.57 -125.46
N PHE A 970 12.98 -25.84 -126.24
CA PHE A 970 12.98 -25.96 -127.70
C PHE A 970 14.38 -25.79 -128.31
N ILE A 971 14.54 -26.30 -129.53
CA ILE A 971 15.69 -26.06 -130.41
C ILE A 971 15.18 -25.74 -131.82
N ASP A 972 15.87 -24.86 -132.54
CA ASP A 972 15.60 -24.55 -133.94
C ASP A 972 16.57 -25.32 -134.83
N ILE A 973 16.13 -25.92 -135.92
CA ILE A 973 16.98 -26.56 -136.94
C ILE A 973 16.49 -26.16 -138.33
N LYS A 974 17.36 -26.18 -139.34
CA LYS A 974 16.98 -25.85 -140.72
C LYS A 974 17.26 -27.02 -141.65
N VAL A 975 16.24 -27.49 -142.36
CA VAL A 975 16.38 -28.49 -143.42
C VAL A 975 16.38 -27.77 -144.77
N VAL A 976 17.40 -27.99 -145.61
CA VAL A 976 17.57 -27.33 -146.91
C VAL A 976 17.53 -28.33 -148.07
N GLU A 977 17.02 -27.92 -149.23
CA GLU A 977 16.98 -28.74 -150.46
C GLU A 977 18.37 -29.24 -150.84
N ARG A 978 18.44 -30.50 -151.29
CA ARG A 978 19.69 -31.11 -151.76
C ARG A 978 20.02 -30.64 -153.18
N THR A 979 20.79 -29.55 -153.30
CA THR A 979 21.22 -28.99 -154.59
C THR A 979 22.38 -29.80 -155.21
N THR A 980 22.24 -30.14 -156.49
CA THR A 980 23.30 -30.74 -157.33
C THR A 980 24.27 -29.68 -157.85
N GLU A 981 25.57 -29.94 -157.63
CA GLU A 981 26.73 -29.60 -158.48
C GLU A 981 27.65 -28.38 -158.18
N SER A 982 28.96 -28.74 -158.16
CA SER A 982 30.23 -28.01 -158.40
C SER A 982 30.79 -26.95 -157.43
N GLU A 983 31.92 -27.33 -156.81
CA GLU A 983 33.14 -26.58 -156.37
C GLU A 983 33.47 -25.26 -157.13
N PRO A 984 34.46 -24.40 -156.74
CA PRO A 984 35.63 -24.64 -155.85
C PRO A 984 36.07 -23.48 -154.89
N ASP A 985 36.90 -23.83 -153.89
CA ASP A 985 38.16 -23.23 -153.37
C ASP A 985 38.50 -21.70 -153.48
N PRO A 986 39.54 -21.17 -152.78
CA PRO A 986 40.10 -21.44 -151.44
C PRO A 986 40.52 -20.14 -150.69
N VAL A 987 41.32 -20.31 -149.61
CA VAL A 987 42.41 -19.43 -149.10
C VAL A 987 42.26 -18.88 -147.66
N LEU A 988 42.99 -19.61 -146.78
CA LEU A 988 43.56 -19.30 -145.45
C LEU A 988 44.34 -17.97 -145.39
N PRO A 989 44.49 -17.32 -144.21
CA PRO A 989 45.59 -17.64 -143.26
C PRO A 989 45.22 -17.33 -141.78
N GLU A 990 45.93 -17.68 -140.70
CA GLU A 990 47.11 -18.49 -140.35
C GLU A 990 47.20 -18.48 -138.80
N GLY A 991 47.77 -19.54 -138.20
CA GLY A 991 48.45 -19.53 -136.87
C GLY A 991 47.57 -19.54 -135.60
N ILE A 992 47.31 -20.63 -134.85
CA ILE A 992 48.20 -21.67 -134.23
C ILE A 992 49.29 -21.00 -133.36
N PRO A 993 49.67 -21.44 -132.11
CA PRO A 993 49.57 -22.78 -131.51
C PRO A 993 49.18 -22.93 -130.00
N PRO A 994 49.15 -24.19 -129.47
CA PRO A 994 48.38 -24.69 -128.32
C PRO A 994 49.25 -25.28 -127.17
N TYR A 995 48.61 -26.10 -126.28
CA TYR A 995 49.12 -27.14 -125.33
C TYR A 995 49.02 -26.82 -123.81
N ILE A 996 48.68 -27.71 -122.82
CA ILE A 996 48.20 -29.11 -122.71
C ILE A 996 48.06 -29.51 -121.20
N ILE A 997 47.16 -30.47 -120.84
CA ILE A 997 47.32 -31.62 -119.85
C ILE A 997 47.48 -31.33 -118.33
N VAL A 998 47.00 -32.05 -117.29
CA VAL A 998 46.10 -33.20 -116.97
C VAL A 998 46.38 -33.60 -115.47
N LEU A 999 45.48 -34.36 -114.80
CA LEU A 999 45.71 -35.51 -113.85
C LEU A 999 45.35 -35.47 -112.31
N LEU A 1000 44.66 -36.57 -111.88
CA LEU A 1000 44.54 -37.34 -110.58
C LEU A 1000 43.87 -36.71 -109.32
N VAL A 1001 42.87 -37.30 -108.61
CA VAL A 1001 42.57 -38.65 -108.01
C VAL A 1001 43.13 -38.86 -106.58
N VAL A 1002 42.26 -39.33 -105.65
CA VAL A 1002 42.42 -40.33 -104.55
C VAL A 1002 41.57 -39.99 -103.29
N MET A 1003 40.73 -40.96 -102.88
CA MET A 1003 39.88 -41.17 -101.66
C MET A 1003 40.67 -41.22 -100.29
N PRO A 1004 40.21 -41.73 -99.09
CA PRO A 1004 38.92 -42.30 -98.58
C PRO A 1004 38.49 -42.00 -97.09
N ILE A 1005 37.21 -42.32 -96.75
CA ILE A 1005 36.60 -43.20 -95.70
C ILE A 1005 37.26 -43.37 -94.28
N LEU A 1006 36.48 -43.25 -93.17
CA LEU A 1006 36.13 -44.27 -92.11
C LEU A 1006 35.86 -43.70 -90.68
N GLY A 1007 34.88 -44.30 -89.98
CA GLY A 1007 34.68 -44.24 -88.50
C GLY A 1007 33.30 -43.71 -88.08
N TYR A 1008 32.21 -44.47 -87.94
CA TYR A 1008 31.97 -45.72 -87.18
C TYR A 1008 31.98 -45.53 -85.64
N PHE A 1009 30.76 -45.50 -85.09
CA PHE A 1009 30.30 -46.14 -83.83
C PHE A 1009 30.39 -45.43 -82.47
N MET A 1010 29.19 -45.24 -81.89
CA MET A 1010 28.70 -45.42 -80.50
C MET A 1010 27.64 -44.33 -80.26
N GLY A 1011 26.45 -44.53 -79.70
CA GLY A 1011 25.73 -45.65 -79.10
C GLY A 1011 24.39 -45.08 -78.60
N VAL A 1012 23.29 -45.79 -78.82
CA VAL A 1012 22.39 -46.31 -77.77
C VAL A 1012 21.40 -45.30 -77.14
N ARG A 1013 20.11 -45.60 -77.37
CA ARG A 1013 18.91 -45.59 -76.48
C ARG A 1013 18.95 -44.64 -75.25
N GLY A 1014 17.89 -43.92 -74.90
CA GLY A 1014 16.50 -43.94 -75.36
C GLY A 1014 15.64 -43.12 -74.38
N VAL A 1015 14.50 -42.64 -74.88
CA VAL A 1015 13.36 -42.08 -74.12
C VAL A 1015 13.70 -40.87 -73.23
N LEU A 1016 13.77 -39.70 -73.85
CA LEU A 1016 12.75 -38.64 -73.74
C LEU A 1016 12.98 -37.62 -74.85
#